data_AF-A0A7C7BN57-F1
#
_entry.id   AF-A0A7C7BN57-F1
#
_cell.length_a   1.000
_cell.length_b   1.000
_cell.length_c   1.000
_cell.angle_alpha   90.00
_cell.angle_beta   90.00
_cell.angle_gamma   90.00
#
_symmetry.space_group_name_H-M   'P 1'
#
loop_
_entity.id
_entity.type
_entity.pdbx_description
1 polymer ?
#
loop_
_entity_poly.entity_id
_entity_poly.type
_entity_poly.pdbx_seq_one_letter_code
_entity_poly.pdbx_strand_id
1 'polypeptide(L)'
;AFIFPGQGSQKVNMLRPIACRFPEMIKTVDDAERVFWNQQEDSGLASRIWPPRSWTDDTEQNESELRRTDVAQPALGAVSLGLFRVLSRFGVGADLFGGHSFGELTALAASGRLSETDFHQLANFRGRLMASAGGDDAGSMLAVALPIHELERFVEENCPHLVIANRNAPQQAVLSGQDAAISDAIRILEQRGVRHRKLPVAAAFHSEEVASAAVPFEEVLQRARFHPTSAAVFANSTAREYPEAESDAKSILAHQIARPVQFLEMIEEMVQRGATTFLEVGPGQVLTGLIRSILEDCSEGATAISIDSGKPDLTDLAAAVGRLAVEGHPVDLCSWDPHGRSIEDDEDGMVVMIRGANLRPGEASARPEATVVRPPTTDTSSTPKVTGTPPIATTPVAQPVATGSRSDAGSVPTMTVIESQESLMKAIEDALSMQQKLAEAQRNAEQVLESSLIDTTVTVRPSAPLPPSEATSPIPEVMQELPATAEDGLMTAILEIVADKTGYPTSAIGTDLDLESDLGIDSIKRVEILSALRIERPELEAIPAEMLGTLRTIDAIVDWYREKTIEQQPTRSNSEVDPVTAHGDVSLPTEIVDATLQLLICEVVADKTGYPVEAIGTDLDLEADLGIDSIKRVEILSAMRQSRPELPAIPPELLGTLRSIDSIVSWYSDVIPNSEIAPEPPRQQPISTEEDGVESIIVSVISEKTGYPADAIGTDLDLEADLGIDSIKRVEILSAIRERRPQLPAIPPELLGTLRSIDSIVGWYLENSSSVATPGVQQETVTVAASKAAGQSHISADSTEEVTDFIYLDAIPVVIPVARRGASPMATASQQRPFHVVCDQPQLARALVTLLQSRGVSALSSPLCCPEDPQQVIGSETPGGLLLLLDSPADPDEAIRMAFRWLRAAGRCFQDADDSQGALVALVQRFDGRFGLEPVEAMVDSTDPAFAALSGMAKCAAREW
;
A
#
# COMPACT_ATOMS: atom_id res chain seq x y z
N ALA A 1 -1.75 -9.21 18.98
CA ALA A 1 -3.14 -9.68 18.81
C ALA A 1 -3.60 -9.40 17.38
N PHE A 2 -4.27 -10.35 16.73
CA PHE A 2 -4.82 -10.16 15.37
C PHE A 2 -6.33 -9.93 15.43
N ILE A 3 -6.80 -8.84 14.83
CA ILE A 3 -8.21 -8.44 14.82
C ILE A 3 -8.71 -8.37 13.38
N PHE A 4 -9.78 -9.10 13.06
CA PHE A 4 -10.29 -9.22 11.69
C PHE A 4 -11.52 -8.31 11.45
N PRO A 5 -11.56 -7.52 10.36
CA PRO A 5 -12.66 -6.58 10.09
C PRO A 5 -13.99 -7.26 9.75
N GLY A 6 -15.08 -6.52 10.01
CA GLY A 6 -16.44 -6.89 9.66
C GLY A 6 -16.93 -6.29 8.34
N GLN A 7 -18.12 -6.71 7.91
CA GLN A 7 -18.80 -6.16 6.73
C GLN A 7 -18.98 -4.64 6.88
N GLY A 8 -18.50 -3.91 5.89
CA GLY A 8 -18.35 -2.45 5.91
C GLY A 8 -16.95 -2.00 5.46
N SER A 9 -15.92 -2.85 5.63
CA SER A 9 -14.54 -2.53 5.24
C SER A 9 -14.18 -2.95 3.81
N GLN A 10 -15.02 -3.76 3.14
CA GLN A 10 -14.77 -4.19 1.76
C GLN A 10 -14.90 -3.03 0.75
N LYS A 11 -13.99 -3.00 -0.22
CA LYS A 11 -13.96 -2.05 -1.35
C LYS A 11 -13.55 -2.78 -2.63
N VAL A 12 -14.00 -2.29 -3.78
CA VAL A 12 -13.54 -2.78 -5.08
C VAL A 12 -12.04 -2.50 -5.22
N ASN A 13 -11.30 -3.47 -5.73
CA ASN A 13 -9.83 -3.51 -5.77
C ASN A 13 -9.11 -3.58 -4.40
N MET A 14 -9.79 -3.88 -3.30
CA MET A 14 -9.14 -4.05 -1.98
C MET A 14 -7.95 -5.04 -2.03
N LEU A 15 -6.85 -4.68 -1.36
CA LEU A 15 -5.57 -5.42 -1.27
C LEU A 15 -5.00 -5.93 -2.61
N ARG A 16 -5.38 -5.34 -3.76
CA ARG A 16 -4.92 -5.76 -5.10
C ARG A 16 -3.39 -5.83 -5.26
N PRO A 17 -2.58 -4.88 -4.75
CA PRO A 17 -1.12 -4.97 -4.86
C PRO A 17 -0.56 -6.18 -4.12
N ILE A 18 -1.11 -6.50 -2.94
CA ILE A 18 -0.75 -7.68 -2.15
C ILE A 18 -1.11 -8.95 -2.93
N ALA A 19 -2.28 -9.01 -3.56
CA ALA A 19 -2.68 -10.12 -4.43
C ALA A 19 -1.79 -10.29 -5.67
N CYS A 20 -1.23 -9.20 -6.21
CA CYS A 20 -0.28 -9.26 -7.33
C CYS A 20 1.14 -9.67 -6.92
N ARG A 21 1.56 -9.45 -5.67
CA ARG A 21 2.91 -9.78 -5.17
C ARG A 21 2.99 -11.13 -4.46
N PHE A 22 1.98 -11.52 -3.68
CA PHE A 22 2.02 -12.66 -2.77
C PHE A 22 1.03 -13.76 -3.19
N PRO A 23 1.49 -14.94 -3.66
CA PRO A 23 0.60 -16.01 -4.14
C PRO A 23 -0.30 -16.59 -3.04
N GLU A 24 0.07 -16.41 -1.76
CA GLU A 24 -0.72 -16.79 -0.59
C GLU A 24 -2.12 -16.15 -0.62
N MET A 25 -2.22 -14.88 -1.05
CA MET A 25 -3.48 -14.13 -1.17
C MET A 25 -4.39 -14.71 -2.27
N ILE A 26 -3.84 -14.91 -3.48
CA ILE A 26 -4.60 -15.47 -4.62
C ILE A 26 -5.09 -16.88 -4.29
N LYS A 27 -4.24 -17.72 -3.69
CA LYS A 27 -4.62 -19.08 -3.29
C LYS A 27 -5.85 -19.09 -2.37
N THR A 28 -5.91 -18.21 -1.36
CA THR A 28 -7.06 -18.14 -0.45
C THR A 28 -8.33 -17.63 -1.14
N VAL A 29 -8.21 -16.78 -2.16
CA VAL A 29 -9.37 -16.41 -3.01
C VAL A 29 -9.79 -17.56 -3.93
N ASP A 30 -8.86 -18.32 -4.51
CA ASP A 30 -9.17 -19.53 -5.29
C ASP A 30 -9.82 -20.63 -4.43
N ASP A 31 -9.42 -20.76 -3.16
CA ASP A 31 -10.03 -21.67 -2.17
C ASP A 31 -11.47 -21.23 -1.82
N ALA A 32 -11.72 -19.92 -1.73
CA ALA A 32 -13.06 -19.36 -1.53
C ALA A 32 -13.96 -19.50 -2.78
N GLU A 33 -13.44 -19.18 -3.97
CA GLU A 33 -14.12 -19.28 -5.27
C GLU A 33 -14.66 -20.69 -5.50
N ARG A 34 -13.84 -21.71 -5.20
CA ARG A 34 -14.21 -23.14 -5.36
C ARG A 34 -15.38 -23.61 -4.50
N VAL A 35 -15.80 -22.83 -3.49
CA VAL A 35 -17.01 -23.09 -2.69
C VAL A 35 -17.99 -21.92 -2.70
N PHE A 36 -17.74 -20.88 -3.51
CA PHE A 36 -18.64 -19.74 -3.65
C PHE A 36 -19.92 -20.17 -4.37
N TRP A 37 -21.07 -19.65 -3.93
CA TRP A 37 -22.36 -19.99 -4.53
C TRP A 37 -22.83 -18.85 -5.40
N ASN A 38 -22.93 -19.11 -6.69
CA ASN A 38 -23.44 -18.17 -7.67
C ASN A 38 -24.63 -18.79 -8.43
N GLN A 39 -25.67 -17.99 -8.70
CA GLN A 39 -26.84 -18.40 -9.50
C GLN A 39 -26.75 -17.95 -10.98
N GLN A 40 -25.84 -17.04 -11.31
CA GLN A 40 -25.60 -16.52 -12.65
C GLN A 40 -24.14 -16.77 -13.00
N GLU A 41 -23.82 -17.88 -13.68
CA GLU A 41 -22.45 -18.42 -13.88
C GLU A 41 -21.45 -17.44 -14.56
N ASP A 42 -21.93 -16.27 -15.00
CA ASP A 42 -21.22 -15.22 -15.74
C ASP A 42 -20.06 -14.53 -14.98
N SER A 43 -19.97 -14.60 -13.64
CA SER A 43 -18.86 -13.99 -12.89
C SER A 43 -18.52 -14.67 -11.54
N GLY A 44 -17.24 -14.80 -11.20
CA GLY A 44 -16.75 -15.36 -9.93
C GLY A 44 -16.72 -14.37 -8.76
N LEU A 45 -16.39 -14.86 -7.57
CA LEU A 45 -16.05 -14.07 -6.38
C LEU A 45 -14.83 -13.18 -6.64
N ALA A 46 -13.77 -13.72 -7.24
CA ALA A 46 -12.55 -12.99 -7.56
C ALA A 46 -12.81 -11.79 -8.47
N SER A 47 -13.69 -11.92 -9.46
CA SER A 47 -14.11 -10.82 -10.35
C SER A 47 -15.03 -9.78 -9.70
N ARG A 48 -15.59 -10.04 -8.52
CA ARG A 48 -16.31 -9.01 -7.73
C ARG A 48 -15.39 -8.26 -6.77
N ILE A 49 -14.27 -8.86 -6.37
CA ILE A 49 -13.19 -8.20 -5.60
C ILE A 49 -12.31 -7.35 -6.54
N TRP A 50 -11.87 -7.96 -7.65
CA TRP A 50 -10.96 -7.38 -8.65
C TRP A 50 -11.60 -7.47 -10.05
N PRO A 51 -12.58 -6.61 -10.37
CA PRO A 51 -13.23 -6.63 -11.66
C PRO A 51 -12.26 -6.37 -12.82
N PRO A 52 -12.52 -6.96 -14.00
CA PRO A 52 -11.79 -6.60 -15.21
C PRO A 52 -12.03 -5.12 -15.55
N ARG A 53 -11.02 -4.46 -16.13
CA ARG A 53 -11.17 -3.06 -16.57
C ARG A 53 -12.13 -3.02 -17.78
N SER A 54 -13.30 -2.43 -17.58
CA SER A 54 -14.18 -1.98 -18.66
C SER A 54 -13.73 -0.62 -19.21
N TRP A 55 -14.30 -0.22 -20.34
CA TRP A 55 -14.14 1.13 -20.93
C TRP A 55 -15.27 2.10 -20.50
N THR A 56 -16.19 1.60 -19.67
CA THR A 56 -17.32 2.30 -19.05
C THR A 56 -17.04 2.49 -17.57
N ASP A 57 -17.51 3.59 -16.98
CA ASP A 57 -17.37 3.79 -15.53
C ASP A 57 -18.46 3.02 -14.78
N ASP A 58 -18.22 1.73 -14.60
CA ASP A 58 -19.13 0.82 -13.90
C ASP A 58 -18.83 0.78 -12.38
N THR A 59 -18.11 1.78 -11.83
CA THR A 59 -17.58 1.75 -10.46
C THR A 59 -18.67 1.62 -9.40
N GLU A 60 -19.79 2.35 -9.53
CA GLU A 60 -20.91 2.23 -8.59
C GLU A 60 -21.58 0.85 -8.64
N GLN A 61 -21.69 0.23 -9.82
CA GLN A 61 -22.25 -1.11 -9.96
C GLN A 61 -21.33 -2.14 -9.30
N ASN A 62 -20.02 -2.10 -9.57
CA ASN A 62 -19.04 -3.01 -8.96
C ASN A 62 -19.04 -2.90 -7.43
N GLU A 63 -19.10 -1.67 -6.88
CA GLU A 63 -19.22 -1.43 -5.44
C GLU A 63 -20.54 -1.97 -4.89
N SER A 64 -21.67 -1.76 -5.59
CA SER A 64 -22.98 -2.29 -5.20
C SER A 64 -22.99 -3.83 -5.17
N GLU A 65 -22.44 -4.48 -6.20
CA GLU A 65 -22.34 -5.94 -6.27
C GLU A 65 -21.46 -6.53 -5.18
N LEU A 66 -20.31 -5.91 -4.88
CA LEU A 66 -19.42 -6.33 -3.79
C LEU A 66 -20.02 -6.09 -2.39
N ARG A 67 -20.86 -5.06 -2.22
CA ARG A 67 -21.49 -4.72 -0.93
C ARG A 67 -22.68 -5.63 -0.57
N ARG A 68 -23.25 -6.37 -1.52
CA ARG A 68 -24.29 -7.38 -1.23
C ARG A 68 -23.80 -8.36 -0.18
N THR A 69 -24.58 -8.63 0.86
CA THR A 69 -24.18 -9.46 2.02
C THR A 69 -23.74 -10.90 1.64
N ASP A 70 -24.28 -11.47 0.56
CA ASP A 70 -23.90 -12.79 0.04
C ASP A 70 -22.56 -12.81 -0.72
N VAL A 71 -22.09 -11.65 -1.18
CA VAL A 71 -20.76 -11.47 -1.81
C VAL A 71 -19.75 -10.93 -0.79
N ALA A 72 -20.13 -9.88 -0.05
CA ALA A 72 -19.28 -9.14 0.87
C ALA A 72 -18.60 -10.03 1.92
N GLN A 73 -19.36 -10.96 2.52
CA GLN A 73 -18.84 -11.83 3.58
C GLN A 73 -17.79 -12.83 3.06
N PRO A 74 -18.06 -13.69 2.05
CA PRO A 74 -17.01 -14.56 1.50
C PRO A 74 -15.85 -13.78 0.87
N ALA A 75 -16.07 -12.62 0.25
CA ALA A 75 -15.03 -11.77 -0.31
C ALA A 75 -14.07 -11.21 0.77
N LEU A 76 -14.63 -10.56 1.79
CA LEU A 76 -13.89 -10.01 2.92
C LEU A 76 -13.14 -11.11 3.69
N GLY A 77 -13.79 -12.27 3.87
CA GLY A 77 -13.20 -13.42 4.55
C GLY A 77 -12.00 -14.00 3.80
N ALA A 78 -12.11 -14.16 2.48
CA ALA A 78 -11.02 -14.66 1.65
C ALA A 78 -9.82 -13.71 1.63
N VAL A 79 -10.07 -12.40 1.45
CA VAL A 79 -9.01 -11.39 1.40
C VAL A 79 -8.33 -11.19 2.78
N SER A 80 -9.10 -11.23 3.87
CA SER A 80 -8.54 -11.09 5.23
C SER A 80 -7.75 -12.33 5.67
N LEU A 81 -8.23 -13.53 5.33
CA LEU A 81 -7.48 -14.78 5.56
C LEU A 81 -6.23 -14.87 4.66
N GLY A 82 -6.32 -14.39 3.41
CA GLY A 82 -5.19 -14.26 2.51
C GLY A 82 -4.11 -13.32 3.06
N LEU A 83 -4.52 -12.16 3.61
CA LEU A 83 -3.59 -11.24 4.28
C LEU A 83 -2.93 -11.88 5.51
N PHE A 84 -3.68 -12.62 6.33
CA PHE A 84 -3.12 -13.40 7.43
C PHE A 84 -2.08 -14.43 6.98
N ARG A 85 -2.27 -15.06 5.81
CA ARG A 85 -1.27 -15.96 5.21
C ARG A 85 -0.03 -15.22 4.70
N VAL A 86 -0.20 -14.00 4.18
CA VAL A 86 0.93 -13.10 3.86
C VAL A 86 1.69 -12.69 5.12
N LEU A 87 1.03 -12.32 6.22
CA LEU A 87 1.69 -12.06 7.51
C LEU A 87 2.43 -13.27 8.06
N SER A 88 1.83 -14.47 7.94
CA SER A 88 2.42 -15.74 8.36
C SER A 88 3.75 -16.02 7.64
N ARG A 89 3.89 -15.55 6.39
CA ARG A 89 5.12 -15.66 5.59
C ARG A 89 6.29 -14.91 6.24
N PHE A 90 6.03 -13.72 6.77
CA PHE A 90 6.99 -12.90 7.52
C PHE A 90 7.23 -13.40 8.95
N GLY A 91 6.78 -14.61 9.31
CA GLY A 91 6.88 -15.17 10.66
C GLY A 91 5.96 -14.54 11.70
N VAL A 92 5.11 -13.57 11.32
CA VAL A 92 4.28 -12.82 12.26
C VAL A 92 3.13 -13.70 12.78
N GLY A 93 3.15 -13.99 14.07
CA GLY A 93 2.09 -14.69 14.79
C GLY A 93 1.37 -13.81 15.81
N ALA A 94 0.37 -14.39 16.48
CA ALA A 94 -0.29 -13.80 17.63
C ALA A 94 -0.82 -14.91 18.55
N ASP A 95 -0.89 -14.66 19.86
CA ASP A 95 -1.50 -15.58 20.84
C ASP A 95 -3.00 -15.34 21.02
N LEU A 96 -3.47 -14.12 20.68
CA LEU A 96 -4.82 -13.62 20.91
C LEU A 96 -5.45 -13.17 19.58
N PHE A 97 -6.64 -13.70 19.27
CA PHE A 97 -7.40 -13.48 18.05
C PHE A 97 -8.80 -12.94 18.35
N GLY A 98 -9.24 -11.94 17.61
CA GLY A 98 -10.60 -11.40 17.67
C GLY A 98 -11.06 -10.91 16.31
N GLY A 99 -12.29 -10.43 16.22
CA GLY A 99 -12.80 -9.83 14.99
C GLY A 99 -14.11 -9.10 15.23
N HIS A 100 -14.62 -8.39 14.23
CA HIS A 100 -15.86 -7.63 14.34
C HIS A 100 -16.97 -8.25 13.51
N SER A 101 -18.07 -8.67 14.15
CA SER A 101 -19.21 -9.36 13.53
C SER A 101 -18.75 -10.53 12.64
N PHE A 102 -18.78 -10.38 11.32
CA PHE A 102 -18.29 -11.40 10.40
C PHE A 102 -16.81 -11.80 10.66
N GLY A 103 -15.96 -10.85 11.06
CA GLY A 103 -14.53 -11.09 11.29
C GLY A 103 -14.24 -12.13 12.39
N GLU A 104 -15.17 -12.38 13.30
CA GLU A 104 -15.07 -13.45 14.31
C GLU A 104 -14.95 -14.85 13.67
N LEU A 105 -15.63 -15.08 12.54
CA LEU A 105 -15.52 -16.31 11.76
C LEU A 105 -14.12 -16.45 11.12
N THR A 106 -13.52 -15.34 10.68
CA THR A 106 -12.15 -15.28 10.17
C THR A 106 -11.11 -15.50 11.27
N ALA A 107 -11.35 -14.96 12.47
CA ALA A 107 -10.49 -15.16 13.64
C ALA A 107 -10.42 -16.64 14.07
N LEU A 108 -11.56 -17.35 14.00
CA LEU A 108 -11.62 -18.80 14.22
C LEU A 108 -10.84 -19.60 13.16
N ALA A 109 -10.83 -19.15 11.89
CA ALA A 109 -10.05 -19.79 10.84
C ALA A 109 -8.54 -19.51 10.97
N ALA A 110 -8.17 -18.25 11.22
CA ALA A 110 -6.78 -17.82 11.34
C ALA A 110 -6.05 -18.47 12.53
N SER A 111 -6.72 -18.57 13.68
CA SER A 111 -6.24 -19.29 14.87
C SER A 111 -6.13 -20.81 14.71
N GLY A 112 -6.56 -21.36 13.57
CA GLY A 112 -6.62 -22.80 13.30
C GLY A 112 -7.74 -23.53 14.04
N ARG A 113 -8.61 -22.81 14.77
CA ARG A 113 -9.75 -23.38 15.51
C ARG A 113 -10.86 -23.89 14.58
N LEU A 114 -10.94 -23.37 13.35
CA LEU A 114 -11.81 -23.79 12.27
C LEU A 114 -10.95 -24.08 11.02
N SER A 115 -11.29 -25.09 10.22
CA SER A 115 -10.56 -25.36 8.98
C SER A 115 -10.87 -24.33 7.90
N GLU A 116 -9.89 -24.00 7.03
CA GLU A 116 -10.11 -23.01 5.93
C GLU A 116 -11.24 -23.46 4.99
N THR A 117 -11.36 -24.77 4.74
CA THR A 117 -12.43 -25.36 3.92
C THR A 117 -13.82 -25.21 4.57
N ASP A 118 -13.93 -25.41 5.89
CA ASP A 118 -15.18 -25.15 6.61
C ASP A 118 -15.49 -23.65 6.68
N PHE A 119 -14.46 -22.82 6.89
CA PHE A 119 -14.54 -21.35 6.92
C PHE A 119 -15.14 -20.78 5.64
N HIS A 120 -14.61 -21.12 4.47
CA HIS A 120 -15.12 -20.59 3.20
C HIS A 120 -16.57 -21.04 2.93
N GLN A 121 -16.93 -22.28 3.29
CA GLN A 121 -18.31 -22.77 3.21
C GLN A 121 -19.26 -22.02 4.16
N LEU A 122 -18.83 -21.83 5.42
CA LEU A 122 -19.59 -21.11 6.43
C LEU A 122 -19.73 -19.61 6.11
N ALA A 123 -18.71 -18.98 5.53
CA ALA A 123 -18.74 -17.57 5.14
C ALA A 123 -19.75 -17.32 4.00
N ASN A 124 -19.72 -18.16 2.96
CA ASN A 124 -20.73 -18.16 1.89
C ASN A 124 -22.14 -18.41 2.46
N PHE A 125 -22.30 -19.45 3.28
CA PHE A 125 -23.61 -19.80 3.84
C PHE A 125 -24.17 -18.74 4.79
N ARG A 126 -23.35 -18.15 5.67
CA ARG A 126 -23.71 -17.02 6.55
C ARG A 126 -24.09 -15.79 5.74
N GLY A 127 -23.29 -15.43 4.73
CA GLY A 127 -23.59 -14.32 3.82
C GLY A 127 -24.94 -14.48 3.12
N ARG A 128 -25.22 -15.68 2.60
CA ARG A 128 -26.52 -16.00 1.98
C ARG A 128 -27.70 -15.98 2.94
N LEU A 129 -27.53 -16.52 4.16
CA LEU A 129 -28.56 -16.44 5.20
C LEU A 129 -28.84 -14.98 5.57
N MET A 130 -27.80 -14.18 5.81
CA MET A 130 -27.93 -12.76 6.19
C MET A 130 -28.39 -11.85 5.04
N ALA A 131 -28.18 -12.25 3.78
CA ALA A 131 -28.81 -11.61 2.61
C ALA A 131 -30.30 -11.98 2.43
N SER A 132 -30.73 -13.10 3.04
CA SER A 132 -32.14 -13.57 2.99
C SER A 132 -32.93 -13.22 4.25
N ALA A 133 -32.25 -12.81 5.33
CA ALA A 133 -32.86 -12.47 6.61
C ALA A 133 -33.38 -11.03 6.58
N GLY A 134 -34.68 -10.86 6.81
CA GLY A 134 -35.35 -9.56 6.90
C GLY A 134 -36.63 -9.47 6.06
N GLY A 135 -36.64 -10.06 4.86
CA GLY A 135 -37.80 -9.98 3.96
C GLY A 135 -38.15 -8.54 3.56
N ASP A 136 -39.45 -8.20 3.58
CA ASP A 136 -39.93 -6.85 3.20
C ASP A 136 -39.76 -5.78 4.30
N ASP A 137 -39.41 -6.16 5.53
CA ASP A 137 -39.18 -5.27 6.69
C ASP A 137 -37.89 -5.67 7.41
N ALA A 138 -36.77 -5.58 6.68
CA ALA A 138 -35.48 -6.06 7.15
C ALA A 138 -34.84 -5.21 8.26
N GLY A 139 -35.33 -3.99 8.46
CA GLY A 139 -34.75 -3.01 9.39
C GLY A 139 -33.40 -2.45 8.95
N SER A 140 -32.87 -1.55 9.78
CA SER A 140 -31.68 -0.76 9.51
C SER A 140 -30.74 -0.68 10.71
N MET A 141 -29.52 -0.21 10.45
CA MET A 141 -28.53 0.09 11.49
C MET A 141 -28.06 1.54 11.41
N LEU A 142 -27.78 2.13 12.58
CA LEU A 142 -27.40 3.53 12.76
C LEU A 142 -26.20 3.63 13.71
N ALA A 143 -25.03 4.02 13.18
CA ALA A 143 -23.90 4.35 14.04
C ALA A 143 -24.15 5.71 14.72
N VAL A 144 -23.92 5.78 16.03
CA VAL A 144 -24.08 7.00 16.85
C VAL A 144 -22.78 7.26 17.59
N ALA A 145 -22.31 8.51 17.54
CA ALA A 145 -21.14 8.98 18.28
C ALA A 145 -21.59 9.66 19.57
N LEU A 146 -21.84 8.84 20.59
CA LEU A 146 -22.35 9.22 21.91
C LEU A 146 -21.80 8.21 22.95
N PRO A 147 -21.47 8.62 24.19
CA PRO A 147 -21.05 7.69 25.23
C PRO A 147 -22.06 6.57 25.45
N ILE A 148 -21.59 5.33 25.62
CA ILE A 148 -22.48 4.15 25.67
C ILE A 148 -23.58 4.28 26.73
N HIS A 149 -23.24 4.78 27.93
CA HIS A 149 -24.19 4.97 29.04
C HIS A 149 -25.22 6.11 28.81
N GLU A 150 -24.93 7.05 27.90
CA GLU A 150 -25.90 8.04 27.42
C GLU A 150 -26.77 7.47 26.30
N LEU A 151 -26.20 6.60 25.45
CA LEU A 151 -26.97 5.91 24.40
C LEU A 151 -27.95 4.90 24.97
N GLU A 152 -27.59 4.18 26.04
CA GLU A 152 -28.51 3.32 26.81
C GLU A 152 -29.72 4.11 27.29
N ARG A 153 -29.48 5.24 27.98
CA ARG A 153 -30.55 6.14 28.44
C ARG A 153 -31.37 6.72 27.28
N PHE A 154 -30.72 7.09 26.17
CA PHE A 154 -31.41 7.57 24.97
C PHE A 154 -32.37 6.52 24.41
N VAL A 155 -31.94 5.26 24.31
CA VAL A 155 -32.78 4.14 23.84
C VAL A 155 -33.96 3.92 24.79
N GLU A 156 -33.72 3.83 26.10
CA GLU A 156 -34.77 3.65 27.11
C GLU A 156 -35.83 4.77 27.11
N GLU A 157 -35.39 6.03 27.01
CA GLU A 157 -36.27 7.21 27.03
C GLU A 157 -37.04 7.46 25.71
N ASN A 158 -36.41 7.20 24.56
CA ASN A 158 -36.86 7.74 23.27
C ASN A 158 -37.22 6.65 22.24
N CYS A 159 -36.53 5.50 22.24
CA CYS A 159 -36.61 4.49 21.18
C CYS A 159 -36.50 3.04 21.72
N PRO A 160 -37.37 2.60 22.66
CA PRO A 160 -37.24 1.31 23.37
C PRO A 160 -37.50 0.05 22.51
N HIS A 161 -37.64 0.22 21.19
CA HIS A 161 -37.72 -0.86 20.20
C HIS A 161 -36.43 -1.02 19.39
N LEU A 162 -35.41 -0.19 19.62
CA LEU A 162 -34.07 -0.35 19.07
C LEU A 162 -33.17 -1.08 20.08
N VAL A 163 -32.23 -1.89 19.57
CA VAL A 163 -31.16 -2.49 20.38
C VAL A 163 -29.82 -1.84 20.10
N ILE A 164 -28.94 -1.78 21.09
CA ILE A 164 -27.52 -1.47 20.89
C ILE A 164 -26.85 -2.74 20.34
N ALA A 165 -26.76 -2.83 19.02
CA ALA A 165 -26.25 -3.98 18.27
C ALA A 165 -24.73 -4.11 18.30
N ASN A 166 -24.00 -3.00 18.44
CA ASN A 166 -22.55 -3.02 18.56
C ASN A 166 -22.07 -1.96 19.56
N ARG A 167 -21.23 -2.36 20.52
CA ARG A 167 -20.46 -1.48 21.40
C ARG A 167 -19.03 -1.45 20.86
N ASN A 168 -18.69 -0.38 20.13
CA ASN A 168 -17.52 -0.34 19.26
C ASN A 168 -16.33 0.41 19.89
N ALA A 169 -16.60 1.45 20.67
CA ALA A 169 -15.63 2.25 21.42
C ALA A 169 -16.38 3.03 22.53
N PRO A 170 -15.71 3.63 23.52
CA PRO A 170 -16.37 4.31 24.64
C PRO A 170 -17.41 5.37 24.22
N GLN A 171 -17.13 6.06 23.09
CA GLN A 171 -17.99 7.08 22.48
C GLN A 171 -18.65 6.64 21.15
N GLN A 172 -18.63 5.34 20.78
CA GLN A 172 -19.22 4.86 19.53
C GLN A 172 -19.95 3.53 19.73
N ALA A 173 -21.25 3.56 19.46
CA ALA A 173 -22.09 2.36 19.40
C ALA A 173 -23.06 2.42 18.21
N VAL A 174 -23.66 1.28 17.88
CA VAL A 174 -24.58 1.12 16.73
C VAL A 174 -25.94 0.67 17.21
N LEU A 175 -26.98 1.42 16.85
CA LEU A 175 -28.38 1.03 17.03
C LEU A 175 -28.85 0.16 15.87
N SER A 176 -29.74 -0.78 16.14
CA SER A 176 -30.33 -1.69 15.15
C SER A 176 -31.80 -1.93 15.45
N GLY A 177 -32.61 -2.08 14.39
CA GLY A 177 -34.04 -2.39 14.47
C GLY A 177 -34.82 -1.84 13.27
N GLN A 178 -36.15 -1.81 13.37
CA GLN A 178 -37.04 -1.33 12.30
C GLN A 178 -36.71 0.07 11.75
N ASP A 179 -36.84 0.23 10.44
CA ASP A 179 -36.49 1.47 9.71
C ASP A 179 -37.22 2.72 10.21
N ALA A 180 -38.47 2.57 10.64
CA ALA A 180 -39.25 3.65 11.24
C ALA A 180 -38.64 4.14 12.57
N ALA A 181 -38.26 3.21 13.45
CA ALA A 181 -37.64 3.52 14.74
C ALA A 181 -36.24 4.11 14.57
N ILE A 182 -35.45 3.63 13.60
CA ILE A 182 -34.17 4.23 13.20
C ILE A 182 -34.37 5.66 12.69
N SER A 183 -35.43 5.92 11.91
CA SER A 183 -35.74 7.25 11.37
C SER A 183 -36.17 8.24 12.47
N ASP A 184 -36.95 7.79 13.46
CA ASP A 184 -37.27 8.60 14.64
C ASP A 184 -36.03 8.85 15.52
N ALA A 185 -35.13 7.88 15.68
CA ALA A 185 -33.87 8.05 16.40
C ALA A 185 -32.99 9.11 15.72
N ILE A 186 -32.81 9.06 14.39
CA ILE A 186 -32.11 10.09 13.59
C ILE A 186 -32.67 11.48 13.92
N ARG A 187 -33.99 11.66 13.77
CA ARG A 187 -34.68 12.94 14.01
C ARG A 187 -34.46 13.51 15.43
N ILE A 188 -34.33 12.65 16.44
CA ILE A 188 -34.07 13.10 17.83
C ILE A 188 -32.57 13.36 18.06
N LEU A 189 -31.67 12.62 17.41
CA LEU A 189 -30.22 12.85 17.47
C LEU A 189 -29.83 14.15 16.75
N GLU A 190 -30.44 14.44 15.59
CA GLU A 190 -30.36 15.75 14.90
C GLU A 190 -30.77 16.89 15.84
N GLN A 191 -31.93 16.77 16.51
CA GLN A 191 -32.44 17.75 17.47
C GLN A 191 -31.56 17.93 18.72
N ARG A 192 -30.70 16.95 19.04
CA ARG A 192 -29.71 16.99 20.12
C ARG A 192 -28.30 17.37 19.64
N GLY A 193 -28.08 17.59 18.34
CA GLY A 193 -26.75 17.87 17.76
C GLY A 193 -25.77 16.68 17.78
N VAL A 194 -26.26 15.46 17.98
CA VAL A 194 -25.41 14.26 18.14
C VAL A 194 -25.06 13.68 16.77
N ARG A 195 -23.76 13.55 16.47
CA ARG A 195 -23.27 12.96 15.22
C ARG A 195 -23.69 11.49 15.09
N HIS A 196 -24.25 11.14 13.94
CA HIS A 196 -24.72 9.80 13.63
C HIS A 196 -24.63 9.52 12.12
N ARG A 197 -24.70 8.25 11.70
CA ARG A 197 -24.65 7.83 10.30
C ARG A 197 -25.42 6.53 10.08
N LYS A 198 -26.45 6.56 9.22
CA LYS A 198 -27.15 5.34 8.79
C LYS A 198 -26.18 4.46 8.00
N LEU A 199 -26.13 3.16 8.31
CA LEU A 199 -25.20 2.22 7.68
C LEU A 199 -25.82 1.61 6.41
N PRO A 200 -25.05 1.43 5.31
CA PRO A 200 -25.52 0.81 4.08
C PRO A 200 -25.53 -0.73 4.22
N VAL A 201 -26.41 -1.24 5.07
CA VAL A 201 -26.61 -2.66 5.34
C VAL A 201 -27.99 -3.11 4.90
N ALA A 202 -28.14 -4.40 4.59
CA ALA A 202 -29.39 -4.96 4.07
C ALA A 202 -30.45 -5.29 5.14
N ALA A 203 -30.08 -5.29 6.43
CA ALA A 203 -30.96 -5.61 7.54
C ALA A 203 -30.46 -5.03 8.88
N ALA A 204 -31.33 -5.04 9.88
CA ALA A 204 -31.01 -4.87 11.29
C ALA A 204 -30.25 -6.11 11.81
N PHE A 205 -28.91 -6.10 11.74
CA PHE A 205 -28.09 -7.18 12.30
C PHE A 205 -27.96 -7.08 13.82
N HIS A 206 -27.62 -8.20 14.48
CA HIS A 206 -27.40 -8.30 15.93
C HIS A 206 -28.62 -7.95 16.80
N SER A 207 -29.82 -8.16 16.26
CA SER A 207 -31.13 -7.94 16.90
C SER A 207 -32.08 -9.12 16.67
N GLU A 208 -33.32 -9.05 17.19
CA GLU A 208 -34.30 -10.15 17.07
C GLU A 208 -34.81 -10.35 15.64
N GLU A 209 -34.83 -9.31 14.80
CA GLU A 209 -35.27 -9.34 13.40
C GLU A 209 -34.53 -10.41 12.57
N VAL A 210 -33.23 -10.60 12.83
CA VAL A 210 -32.38 -11.60 12.16
C VAL A 210 -32.20 -12.91 12.93
N ALA A 211 -32.86 -13.09 14.08
CA ALA A 211 -32.75 -14.32 14.89
C ALA A 211 -33.21 -15.58 14.14
N SER A 212 -34.07 -15.43 13.13
CA SER A 212 -34.47 -16.53 12.23
C SER A 212 -33.30 -17.18 11.47
N ALA A 213 -32.19 -16.46 11.26
CA ALA A 213 -30.99 -16.98 10.60
C ALA A 213 -30.09 -17.83 11.51
N ALA A 214 -30.21 -17.71 12.84
CA ALA A 214 -29.34 -18.41 13.78
C ALA A 214 -29.51 -19.94 13.73
N VAL A 215 -30.75 -20.44 13.65
CA VAL A 215 -31.04 -21.88 13.63
C VAL A 215 -30.51 -22.58 12.37
N PRO A 216 -30.77 -22.09 11.13
CA PRO A 216 -30.14 -22.66 9.93
C PRO A 216 -28.61 -22.59 9.97
N PHE A 217 -28.02 -21.55 10.57
CA PHE A 217 -26.57 -21.44 10.72
C PHE A 217 -26.02 -22.47 11.71
N GLU A 218 -26.70 -22.72 12.83
CA GLU A 218 -26.36 -23.77 13.79
C GLU A 218 -26.36 -25.17 13.14
N GLU A 219 -27.38 -25.50 12.32
CA GLU A 219 -27.47 -26.79 11.61
C GLU A 219 -26.28 -27.09 10.67
N VAL A 220 -25.65 -26.05 10.11
CA VAL A 220 -24.44 -26.19 9.28
C VAL A 220 -23.17 -26.16 10.13
N LEU A 221 -23.12 -25.34 11.19
CA LEU A 221 -22.03 -25.36 12.17
C LEU A 221 -21.85 -26.72 12.84
N GLN A 222 -22.92 -27.49 13.06
CA GLN A 222 -22.80 -28.87 13.57
C GLN A 222 -22.01 -29.81 12.63
N ARG A 223 -21.82 -29.47 11.35
CA ARG A 223 -21.08 -30.28 10.36
C ARG A 223 -19.61 -29.89 10.26
N ALA A 224 -19.29 -28.61 10.43
CA ALA A 224 -17.92 -28.12 10.56
C ALA A 224 -17.26 -28.68 11.82
N ARG A 225 -15.92 -28.68 11.87
CA ARG A 225 -15.16 -29.16 13.05
C ARG A 225 -14.41 -28.03 13.73
N PHE A 226 -14.54 -27.97 15.06
CA PHE A 226 -13.72 -27.10 15.88
C PHE A 226 -12.50 -27.88 16.37
N HIS A 227 -11.32 -27.34 16.10
CA HIS A 227 -10.04 -27.94 16.45
C HIS A 227 -9.46 -27.30 17.73
N PRO A 228 -8.81 -28.08 18.62
CA PRO A 228 -8.07 -27.49 19.73
C PRO A 228 -6.88 -26.69 19.20
N THR A 229 -6.70 -25.48 19.72
CA THR A 229 -5.60 -24.58 19.40
C THR A 229 -5.09 -23.93 20.69
N SER A 230 -3.82 -23.54 20.73
CA SER A 230 -3.24 -22.77 21.84
C SER A 230 -3.51 -21.27 21.73
N ALA A 231 -4.06 -20.82 20.60
CA ALA A 231 -4.44 -19.43 20.37
C ALA A 231 -5.83 -19.12 20.98
N ALA A 232 -5.88 -18.12 21.86
CA ALA A 232 -7.14 -17.66 22.44
C ALA A 232 -7.95 -16.89 21.39
N VAL A 233 -9.21 -17.28 21.18
CA VAL A 233 -10.13 -16.60 20.27
C VAL A 233 -11.27 -16.02 21.08
N PHE A 234 -11.56 -14.73 20.93
CA PHE A 234 -12.61 -14.05 21.71
C PHE A 234 -13.92 -13.94 20.94
N ALA A 235 -15.05 -14.16 21.64
CA ALA A 235 -16.38 -14.19 21.05
C ALA A 235 -17.13 -12.87 21.23
N ASN A 236 -17.70 -12.29 20.17
CA ASN A 236 -18.31 -10.96 20.22
C ASN A 236 -19.51 -10.88 21.16
N SER A 237 -20.29 -11.96 21.32
CA SER A 237 -21.50 -11.94 22.16
C SER A 237 -21.23 -12.11 23.66
N THR A 238 -19.96 -12.31 24.07
CA THR A 238 -19.59 -12.49 25.48
C THR A 238 -18.37 -11.67 25.93
N ALA A 239 -17.59 -11.11 25.00
CA ALA A 239 -16.28 -10.50 25.25
C ALA A 239 -15.27 -11.43 25.95
N ARG A 240 -15.49 -12.76 25.92
CA ARG A 240 -14.62 -13.76 26.54
C ARG A 240 -14.12 -14.78 25.53
N GLU A 241 -13.10 -15.53 25.93
CA GLU A 241 -12.50 -16.59 25.13
C GLU A 241 -13.49 -17.72 24.83
N TYR A 242 -13.44 -18.25 23.61
CA TYR A 242 -14.27 -19.36 23.15
C TYR A 242 -14.04 -20.61 24.02
N PRO A 243 -15.11 -21.25 24.55
CA PRO A 243 -14.99 -22.43 25.41
C PRO A 243 -14.43 -23.63 24.64
N GLU A 244 -13.65 -24.48 25.31
CA GLU A 244 -13.07 -25.71 24.72
C GLU A 244 -14.16 -26.68 24.22
N ALA A 245 -15.36 -26.65 24.82
CA ALA A 245 -16.49 -27.46 24.41
C ALA A 245 -17.03 -27.03 23.04
N GLU A 246 -16.84 -27.89 22.03
CA GLU A 246 -17.28 -27.65 20.64
C GLU A 246 -18.78 -27.34 20.52
N SER A 247 -19.64 -27.95 21.34
CA SER A 247 -21.07 -27.64 21.40
C SER A 247 -21.35 -26.17 21.73
N ASP A 248 -20.62 -25.67 22.72
CA ASP A 248 -20.87 -24.38 23.36
C ASP A 248 -20.27 -23.28 22.49
N ALA A 249 -19.09 -23.54 21.92
CA ALA A 249 -18.47 -22.71 20.89
C ALA A 249 -19.38 -22.56 19.64
N LYS A 250 -19.90 -23.68 19.11
CA LYS A 250 -20.83 -23.65 17.96
C LYS A 250 -22.10 -22.87 18.27
N SER A 251 -22.68 -23.03 19.46
CA SER A 251 -23.92 -22.33 19.82
C SER A 251 -23.70 -20.84 20.09
N ILE A 252 -22.55 -20.43 20.66
CA ILE A 252 -22.14 -19.03 20.77
C ILE A 252 -22.04 -18.38 19.39
N LEU A 253 -21.33 -19.02 18.45
CA LEU A 253 -21.16 -18.52 17.08
C LEU A 253 -22.48 -18.50 16.28
N ALA A 254 -23.36 -19.49 16.48
CA ALA A 254 -24.66 -19.55 15.82
C ALA A 254 -25.56 -18.37 16.22
N HIS A 255 -25.64 -18.10 17.52
CA HIS A 255 -26.48 -17.03 18.07
C HIS A 255 -25.84 -15.63 17.93
N GLN A 256 -24.58 -15.53 17.53
CA GLN A 256 -23.87 -14.25 17.34
C GLN A 256 -24.56 -13.32 16.34
N ILE A 257 -25.21 -13.87 15.30
CA ILE A 257 -25.95 -13.10 14.28
C ILE A 257 -27.06 -12.23 14.90
N ALA A 258 -27.62 -12.66 16.04
CA ALA A 258 -28.76 -12.04 16.73
C ALA A 258 -28.43 -11.56 18.15
N ARG A 259 -27.15 -11.44 18.50
CA ARG A 259 -26.68 -10.92 19.78
C ARG A 259 -25.76 -9.71 19.56
N PRO A 260 -25.80 -8.69 20.44
CA PRO A 260 -24.90 -7.56 20.37
C PRO A 260 -23.42 -7.93 20.36
N VAL A 261 -22.64 -7.17 19.59
CA VAL A 261 -21.18 -7.24 19.52
C VAL A 261 -20.58 -6.36 20.61
N GLN A 262 -20.00 -7.00 21.62
CA GLN A 262 -19.29 -6.39 22.76
C GLN A 262 -17.81 -6.16 22.38
N PHE A 263 -17.54 -5.28 21.40
CA PHE A 263 -16.18 -5.10 20.84
C PHE A 263 -15.27 -4.27 21.76
N LEU A 264 -15.81 -3.24 22.41
CA LEU A 264 -15.14 -2.50 23.48
C LEU A 264 -14.62 -3.46 24.56
N GLU A 265 -15.55 -4.22 25.15
CA GLU A 265 -15.31 -5.12 26.26
C GLU A 265 -14.37 -6.27 25.86
N MET A 266 -14.39 -6.69 24.59
CA MET A 266 -13.47 -7.69 24.03
C MET A 266 -12.03 -7.17 23.95
N ILE A 267 -11.82 -5.92 23.52
CA ILE A 267 -10.47 -5.33 23.44
C ILE A 267 -9.93 -5.06 24.86
N GLU A 268 -10.76 -4.58 25.78
CA GLU A 268 -10.41 -4.46 27.21
C GLU A 268 -9.97 -5.79 27.83
N GLU A 269 -10.69 -6.89 27.54
CA GLU A 269 -10.29 -8.23 27.98
C GLU A 269 -8.98 -8.68 27.32
N MET A 270 -8.77 -8.40 26.03
CA MET A 270 -7.51 -8.74 25.35
C MET A 270 -6.32 -7.98 25.97
N VAL A 271 -6.48 -6.71 26.34
CA VAL A 271 -5.50 -5.94 27.12
C VAL A 271 -5.24 -6.59 28.47
N GLN A 272 -6.29 -6.95 29.23
CA GLN A 272 -6.17 -7.65 30.52
C GLN A 272 -5.49 -9.03 30.39
N ARG A 273 -5.62 -9.70 29.24
CA ARG A 273 -4.94 -10.97 28.91
C ARG A 273 -3.50 -10.77 28.37
N GLY A 274 -3.02 -9.53 28.26
CA GLY A 274 -1.63 -9.18 27.94
C GLY A 274 -1.38 -8.61 26.53
N ALA A 275 -2.41 -8.20 25.79
CA ALA A 275 -2.22 -7.61 24.46
C ALA A 275 -1.57 -6.21 24.53
N THR A 276 -0.37 -6.09 23.96
CA THR A 276 0.31 -4.80 23.74
C THR A 276 0.08 -4.27 22.33
N THR A 277 0.34 -5.06 21.29
CA THR A 277 0.15 -4.66 19.89
C THR A 277 -1.08 -5.32 19.28
N PHE A 278 -1.97 -4.51 18.71
CA PHE A 278 -3.14 -4.93 17.94
C PHE A 278 -2.91 -4.66 16.45
N LEU A 279 -3.23 -5.63 15.60
CA LEU A 279 -3.06 -5.56 14.15
C LEU A 279 -4.40 -5.84 13.46
N GLU A 280 -4.89 -4.90 12.66
CA GLU A 280 -6.09 -5.07 11.84
C GLU A 280 -5.75 -5.86 10.58
N VAL A 281 -6.17 -7.13 10.53
CA VAL A 281 -5.83 -8.08 9.46
C VAL A 281 -6.99 -8.20 8.48
N GLY A 282 -7.09 -7.20 7.61
CA GLY A 282 -7.98 -7.18 6.45
C GLY A 282 -7.88 -5.85 5.70
N PRO A 283 -8.85 -5.53 4.83
CA PRO A 283 -8.90 -4.24 4.16
C PRO A 283 -9.35 -3.12 5.11
N GLY A 284 -8.82 -1.92 4.87
CA GLY A 284 -9.13 -0.72 5.65
C GLY A 284 -8.48 -0.63 7.04
N GLN A 285 -8.86 0.43 7.74
CA GLN A 285 -8.31 0.84 9.05
C GLN A 285 -9.40 1.16 10.09
N VAL A 286 -10.59 0.56 9.94
CA VAL A 286 -11.79 0.92 10.71
C VAL A 286 -11.67 0.43 12.15
N LEU A 287 -11.26 -0.82 12.36
CA LEU A 287 -11.05 -1.36 13.69
C LEU A 287 -9.83 -0.73 14.36
N THR A 288 -8.80 -0.36 13.61
CA THR A 288 -7.63 0.37 14.10
C THR A 288 -8.03 1.69 14.75
N GLY A 289 -8.95 2.45 14.13
CA GLY A 289 -9.51 3.67 14.70
C GLY A 289 -10.31 3.41 15.99
N LEU A 290 -11.17 2.39 16.00
CA LEU A 290 -11.93 2.00 17.19
C LEU A 290 -11.03 1.55 18.34
N ILE A 291 -10.03 0.70 18.06
CA ILE A 291 -9.09 0.18 19.05
C ILE A 291 -8.29 1.33 19.68
N ARG A 292 -7.82 2.33 18.92
CA ARG A 292 -7.13 3.50 19.50
C ARG A 292 -7.99 4.20 20.55
N SER A 293 -9.26 4.48 20.22
CA SER A 293 -10.22 5.09 21.16
C SER A 293 -10.56 4.21 22.37
N ILE A 294 -10.30 2.90 22.33
CA ILE A 294 -10.43 2.01 23.50
C ILE A 294 -9.15 2.03 24.33
N LEU A 295 -7.97 2.00 23.67
CA LEU A 295 -6.67 1.98 24.34
C LEU A 295 -6.36 3.29 25.06
N GLU A 296 -6.88 4.42 24.58
CA GLU A 296 -6.84 5.73 25.27
C GLU A 296 -7.37 5.66 26.72
N ASP A 297 -8.44 4.88 26.97
CA ASP A 297 -9.03 4.72 28.32
C ASP A 297 -8.42 3.55 29.12
N CYS A 298 -7.83 2.52 28.47
CA CYS A 298 -7.44 1.27 29.14
C CYS A 298 -5.95 0.87 29.09
N SER A 299 -5.11 1.43 28.21
CA SER A 299 -3.66 1.13 28.17
C SER A 299 -2.82 2.14 27.38
N GLU A 300 -2.13 3.03 28.09
CA GLU A 300 -1.14 3.98 27.53
C GLU A 300 0.01 3.29 26.76
N GLY A 301 0.28 2.01 27.05
CA GLY A 301 1.40 1.25 26.49
C GLY A 301 1.05 0.36 25.30
N ALA A 302 -0.20 0.38 24.83
CA ALA A 302 -0.67 -0.48 23.75
C ALA A 302 -0.81 0.27 22.42
N THR A 303 -0.64 -0.44 21.30
CA THR A 303 -0.63 0.14 19.95
C THR A 303 -1.63 -0.56 19.03
N ALA A 304 -2.13 0.16 18.02
CA ALA A 304 -3.02 -0.38 16.99
C ALA A 304 -2.52 0.00 15.59
N ILE A 305 -2.27 -1.03 14.78
CA ILE A 305 -1.62 -0.96 13.46
C ILE A 305 -2.62 -1.45 12.39
N SER A 306 -2.84 -0.62 11.36
CA SER A 306 -3.54 -1.00 10.13
C SER A 306 -2.54 -1.48 9.07
N ILE A 307 -2.98 -2.38 8.20
CA ILE A 307 -2.16 -2.89 7.06
C ILE A 307 -2.62 -2.28 5.72
N ASP A 308 -3.78 -1.61 5.69
CA ASP A 308 -4.36 -1.00 4.49
C ASP A 308 -5.04 0.34 4.84
N SER A 309 -4.40 1.46 4.49
CA SER A 309 -5.06 2.77 4.54
C SER A 309 -5.88 3.08 3.27
N GLY A 310 -5.92 2.15 2.30
CA GLY A 310 -6.55 2.29 1.00
C GLY A 310 -5.61 2.71 -0.13
N LYS A 311 -4.28 2.65 0.06
CA LYS A 311 -3.30 3.01 -0.97
C LYS A 311 -3.21 1.95 -2.07
N PRO A 312 -2.94 2.32 -3.34
CA PRO A 312 -2.80 1.37 -4.44
C PRO A 312 -1.42 0.70 -4.52
N ASP A 313 -0.70 0.57 -3.40
CA ASP A 313 0.70 0.09 -3.34
C ASP A 313 0.92 -0.99 -2.24
N LEU A 314 2.18 -1.24 -1.86
CA LEU A 314 2.57 -2.14 -0.78
C LEU A 314 3.09 -1.40 0.47
N THR A 315 3.00 -0.07 0.50
CA THR A 315 3.66 0.79 1.51
C THR A 315 3.09 0.55 2.90
N ASP A 316 1.77 0.37 3.03
CA ASP A 316 1.13 0.12 4.32
C ASP A 316 1.48 -1.26 4.89
N LEU A 317 1.64 -2.28 4.03
CA LEU A 317 2.15 -3.60 4.44
C LEU A 317 3.62 -3.51 4.88
N ALA A 318 4.47 -2.82 4.12
CA ALA A 318 5.87 -2.60 4.48
C ALA A 318 6.00 -1.86 5.83
N ALA A 319 5.20 -0.80 6.02
CA ALA A 319 5.16 -0.02 7.25
C ALA A 319 4.66 -0.84 8.44
N ALA A 320 3.61 -1.64 8.29
CA ALA A 320 3.11 -2.51 9.35
C ALA A 320 4.13 -3.59 9.75
N VAL A 321 4.74 -4.27 8.78
CA VAL A 321 5.75 -5.32 9.00
C VAL A 321 7.02 -4.73 9.64
N GLY A 322 7.49 -3.57 9.17
CA GLY A 322 8.61 -2.85 9.77
C GLY A 322 8.31 -2.34 11.18
N ARG A 323 7.09 -1.82 11.42
CA ARG A 323 6.65 -1.37 12.75
C ARG A 323 6.60 -2.51 13.76
N LEU A 324 6.14 -3.70 13.36
CA LEU A 324 6.15 -4.89 14.22
C LEU A 324 7.58 -5.28 14.62
N ALA A 325 8.54 -5.23 13.68
CA ALA A 325 9.95 -5.49 13.97
C ALA A 325 10.54 -4.45 14.96
N VAL A 326 10.20 -3.17 14.81
CA VAL A 326 10.62 -2.08 15.72
C VAL A 326 9.98 -2.20 17.11
N GLU A 327 8.74 -2.69 17.21
CA GLU A 327 8.10 -3.03 18.49
C GLU A 327 8.63 -4.34 19.11
N GLY A 328 9.61 -5.00 18.48
CA GLY A 328 10.32 -6.16 19.03
C GLY A 328 9.64 -7.51 18.77
N HIS A 329 8.60 -7.55 17.92
CA HIS A 329 7.99 -8.81 17.49
C HIS A 329 8.92 -9.57 16.53
N PRO A 330 8.89 -10.92 16.51
CA PRO A 330 9.65 -11.69 15.54
C PRO A 330 9.10 -11.46 14.12
N VAL A 331 9.95 -10.94 13.24
CA VAL A 331 9.64 -10.66 11.84
C VAL A 331 10.81 -11.11 10.95
N ASP A 332 10.55 -11.96 9.97
CA ASP A 332 11.48 -12.30 8.91
C ASP A 332 11.34 -11.32 7.73
N LEU A 333 12.15 -10.26 7.74
CA LEU A 333 12.19 -9.27 6.66
C LEU A 333 12.77 -9.84 5.35
N CYS A 334 13.60 -10.88 5.40
CA CYS A 334 14.16 -11.50 4.20
C CYS A 334 13.08 -12.19 3.35
N SER A 335 11.99 -12.65 3.98
CA SER A 335 10.82 -13.17 3.26
C SER A 335 10.08 -12.14 2.38
N TRP A 336 10.42 -10.83 2.45
CA TRP A 336 9.89 -9.79 1.55
C TRP A 336 10.26 -10.03 0.09
N ASP A 337 11.47 -10.51 -0.19
CA ASP A 337 11.88 -11.01 -1.50
C ASP A 337 12.78 -12.25 -1.38
N PRO A 338 12.25 -13.47 -1.60
CA PRO A 338 13.01 -14.72 -1.44
C PRO A 338 14.09 -14.93 -2.52
N HIS A 339 14.23 -13.97 -3.44
CA HIS A 339 15.26 -13.90 -4.48
C HIS A 339 16.10 -12.63 -4.37
N GLY A 340 16.00 -11.91 -3.24
CA GLY A 340 16.87 -10.78 -2.94
C GLY A 340 18.32 -11.21 -3.07
N ARG A 341 19.07 -10.54 -3.95
CA ARG A 341 20.50 -10.82 -4.13
C ARG A 341 21.18 -10.61 -2.78
N SER A 342 22.07 -11.53 -2.40
CA SER A 342 23.07 -11.17 -1.42
C SER A 342 23.85 -10.00 -2.00
N ILE A 343 23.76 -8.85 -1.35
CA ILE A 343 24.79 -7.84 -1.49
C ILE A 343 26.02 -8.47 -0.84
N GLU A 344 27.16 -8.47 -1.53
CA GLU A 344 28.43 -8.79 -0.89
C GLU A 344 28.75 -7.59 0.01
N ASP A 345 28.80 -7.79 1.33
CA ASP A 345 29.17 -6.73 2.27
C ASP A 345 30.60 -6.28 1.96
N ASP A 346 30.76 -5.04 1.48
CA ASP A 346 32.07 -4.41 1.25
C ASP A 346 32.80 -4.27 2.61
N GLU A 347 33.73 -5.18 2.91
CA GLU A 347 34.42 -5.26 4.21
C GLU A 347 35.24 -3.99 4.57
N ASP A 348 35.48 -3.09 3.62
CA ASP A 348 36.20 -1.82 3.81
C ASP A 348 35.34 -0.69 4.42
N GLY A 349 34.06 -0.96 4.77
CA GLY A 349 33.21 -0.04 5.54
C GLY A 349 33.40 -0.14 7.07
N MET A 350 33.50 1.00 7.78
CA MET A 350 33.42 0.99 9.25
C MET A 350 31.99 0.74 9.76
N VAL A 351 31.57 -0.53 9.76
CA VAL A 351 30.23 -0.96 10.24
C VAL A 351 30.14 -0.86 11.76
N VAL A 352 29.67 0.29 12.27
CA VAL A 352 29.31 0.46 13.69
C VAL A 352 27.94 -0.18 13.94
N MET A 353 27.94 -1.45 14.38
CA MET A 353 26.72 -2.18 14.71
C MET A 353 25.95 -1.56 15.88
N ILE A 354 24.94 -0.72 15.60
CA ILE A 354 24.02 -0.15 16.60
C ILE A 354 23.07 -1.23 17.12
N ARG A 355 23.58 -2.12 17.99
CA ARG A 355 22.75 -2.90 18.89
C ARG A 355 22.34 -2.00 20.05
N GLY A 356 21.09 -2.07 20.51
CA GLY A 356 20.47 -1.19 21.51
C GLY A 356 21.02 -1.29 22.95
N ALA A 357 22.32 -1.53 23.12
CA ALA A 357 23.02 -1.69 24.38
C ALA A 357 24.42 -1.04 24.32
N ASN A 358 24.47 0.24 23.94
CA ASN A 358 25.69 1.07 23.96
C ASN A 358 26.15 1.34 25.41
N LEU A 359 26.75 0.33 26.02
CA LEU A 359 27.38 0.41 27.34
C LEU A 359 28.53 1.42 27.31
N ARG A 360 28.62 2.29 28.32
CA ARG A 360 29.73 3.25 28.44
C ARG A 360 31.02 2.52 28.86
N PRO A 361 32.20 2.87 28.30
CA PRO A 361 33.48 2.33 28.75
C PRO A 361 33.74 2.62 30.23
N GLY A 362 33.50 1.61 31.08
CA GLY A 362 33.68 1.69 32.54
C GLY A 362 32.60 0.97 33.36
N GLU A 363 31.40 0.74 32.82
CA GLU A 363 30.32 0.08 33.56
C GLU A 363 30.39 -1.45 33.48
N ALA A 364 31.01 -2.07 34.49
CA ALA A 364 30.95 -3.51 34.69
C ALA A 364 29.72 -3.88 35.54
N SER A 365 28.60 -4.23 34.90
CA SER A 365 27.49 -4.92 35.56
C SER A 365 27.57 -6.42 35.26
N ALA A 366 27.72 -7.24 36.31
CA ALA A 366 27.91 -8.68 36.15
C ALA A 366 26.59 -9.37 35.76
N ARG A 367 26.59 -10.10 34.63
CA ARG A 367 25.54 -11.09 34.36
C ARG A 367 25.59 -12.18 35.44
N PRO A 368 24.45 -12.52 36.09
CA PRO A 368 24.34 -13.77 36.81
C PRO A 368 24.56 -14.95 35.84
N GLU A 369 25.35 -15.95 36.24
CA GLU A 369 25.49 -17.17 35.44
C GLU A 369 24.16 -17.92 35.39
N ALA A 370 23.58 -18.04 34.18
CA ALA A 370 22.40 -18.85 33.96
C ALA A 370 22.73 -20.32 34.26
N THR A 371 22.28 -20.81 35.41
CA THR A 371 22.53 -22.20 35.85
C THR A 371 21.70 -23.16 35.00
N VAL A 372 22.29 -23.65 33.90
CA VAL A 372 21.64 -24.61 33.00
C VAL A 372 21.48 -25.97 33.70
N VAL A 373 20.29 -26.21 34.26
CA VAL A 373 19.89 -27.52 34.78
C VAL A 373 19.66 -28.46 33.59
N ARG A 374 20.69 -29.21 33.20
CA ARG A 374 20.56 -30.26 32.17
C ARG A 374 19.58 -31.35 32.63
N PRO A 375 18.62 -31.77 31.80
CA PRO A 375 17.85 -32.98 32.07
C PRO A 375 18.76 -34.22 32.02
N PRO A 376 18.47 -35.26 32.83
CA PRO A 376 19.31 -36.46 32.90
C PRO A 376 19.12 -37.33 31.64
N THR A 377 20.10 -37.32 30.75
CA THR A 377 20.15 -38.20 29.58
C THR A 377 20.45 -39.64 30.01
N THR A 378 19.47 -40.53 29.87
CA THR A 378 19.66 -41.98 30.05
C THR A 378 20.37 -42.57 28.84
N ASP A 379 21.70 -42.56 28.87
CA ASP A 379 22.51 -43.21 27.84
C ASP A 379 22.44 -44.74 27.96
N THR A 380 22.64 -45.46 26.85
CA THR A 380 22.43 -46.92 26.78
C THR A 380 23.68 -47.67 26.32
N SER A 381 23.76 -48.94 26.72
CA SER A 381 24.85 -49.88 26.41
C SER A 381 26.18 -49.68 27.17
N SER A 382 26.31 -50.41 28.29
CA SER A 382 27.37 -51.43 28.35
C SER A 382 27.03 -52.53 29.37
N THR A 383 27.53 -53.74 29.09
CA THR A 383 27.52 -54.93 29.95
C THR A 383 29.00 -55.40 30.05
N PRO A 384 29.43 -56.34 30.94
CA PRO A 384 28.62 -57.38 31.60
C PRO A 384 29.04 -57.90 33.01
N LYS A 385 28.23 -58.84 33.54
CA LYS A 385 28.59 -60.03 34.37
C LYS A 385 29.35 -59.86 35.72
N VAL A 386 28.80 -60.45 36.81
CA VAL A 386 29.28 -61.71 37.48
C VAL A 386 28.65 -61.92 38.90
N THR A 387 27.95 -63.06 39.07
CA THR A 387 27.61 -63.87 40.29
C THR A 387 27.37 -63.26 41.70
N GLY A 388 26.33 -63.76 42.42
CA GLY A 388 26.26 -63.66 43.90
C GLY A 388 24.92 -64.03 44.58
N THR A 389 24.61 -65.33 44.77
CA THR A 389 23.54 -65.87 45.66
C THR A 389 24.09 -66.15 47.09
N PRO A 390 23.30 -66.51 48.14
CA PRO A 390 21.83 -66.61 48.37
C PRO A 390 21.43 -65.88 49.73
N PRO A 391 20.48 -66.28 50.62
CA PRO A 391 19.30 -67.19 50.56
C PRO A 391 17.96 -66.69 51.19
N ILE A 392 16.83 -67.14 50.60
CA ILE A 392 15.63 -67.79 51.21
C ILE A 392 14.94 -67.19 52.47
N ALA A 393 13.67 -66.74 52.31
CA ALA A 393 12.44 -67.19 53.04
C ALA A 393 11.23 -66.26 52.74
N THR A 394 9.96 -66.67 52.62
CA THR A 394 9.29 -67.98 52.37
C THR A 394 7.88 -67.73 51.79
N THR A 395 7.50 -68.46 50.73
CA THR A 395 6.12 -68.65 50.19
C THR A 395 5.42 -69.87 50.85
N PRO A 396 4.19 -70.31 50.47
CA PRO A 396 3.16 -69.81 49.52
C PRO A 396 1.94 -69.20 50.28
N VAL A 397 0.64 -69.17 49.92
CA VAL A 397 -0.32 -69.87 48.99
C VAL A 397 -1.51 -68.90 48.74
N ALA A 398 -2.25 -68.83 47.62
CA ALA A 398 -2.03 -69.10 46.19
C ALA A 398 -3.23 -68.54 45.35
N GLN A 399 -3.19 -68.70 44.02
CA GLN A 399 -4.28 -68.47 43.03
C GLN A 399 -5.25 -69.68 42.95
N PRO A 400 -6.43 -69.69 42.22
CA PRO A 400 -6.54 -69.34 40.79
C PRO A 400 -7.92 -68.87 40.19
N VAL A 401 -7.94 -68.70 38.85
CA VAL A 401 -9.06 -68.63 37.86
C VAL A 401 -9.83 -67.30 37.67
N ALA A 402 -9.25 -66.46 36.80
CA ALA A 402 -9.82 -65.89 35.55
C ALA A 402 -11.33 -65.59 35.34
N THR A 403 -11.58 -64.40 34.74
CA THR A 403 -12.66 -63.99 33.79
C THR A 403 -14.13 -63.97 34.25
N GLY A 404 -14.89 -62.88 33.97
CA GLY A 404 -16.37 -62.92 34.17
C GLY A 404 -17.28 -61.72 33.82
N SER A 405 -16.84 -60.46 33.99
CA SER A 405 -17.60 -59.19 33.70
C SER A 405 -18.74 -58.72 34.64
N ARG A 406 -18.99 -57.40 34.60
CA ARG A 406 -20.15 -56.57 35.08
C ARG A 406 -20.23 -56.07 36.56
N SER A 407 -20.95 -54.94 36.66
CA SER A 407 -21.52 -54.18 37.82
C SER A 407 -20.62 -53.48 38.86
N ASP A 408 -20.68 -52.14 38.81
CA ASP A 408 -21.06 -51.16 39.86
C ASP A 408 -20.41 -51.07 41.27
N ALA A 409 -20.00 -49.82 41.56
CA ALA A 409 -20.25 -49.02 42.77
C ALA A 409 -19.66 -49.38 44.17
N GLY A 410 -18.69 -48.55 44.60
CA GLY A 410 -18.48 -48.13 45.99
C GLY A 410 -17.47 -48.94 46.84
N SER A 411 -16.84 -48.37 47.87
CA SER A 411 -16.80 -46.97 48.35
C SER A 411 -15.73 -46.76 49.44
N VAL A 412 -15.52 -45.49 49.89
CA VAL A 412 -14.82 -45.05 51.13
C VAL A 412 -13.27 -45.04 51.09
N PRO A 413 -12.54 -44.07 51.73
CA PRO A 413 -13.01 -43.01 52.65
C PRO A 413 -12.86 -41.55 52.17
N THR A 414 -13.70 -40.69 52.74
CA THR A 414 -13.72 -39.23 52.54
C THR A 414 -13.60 -38.53 53.90
N MET A 415 -12.40 -38.06 54.28
CA MET A 415 -12.24 -37.29 55.53
C MET A 415 -11.16 -36.20 55.53
N THR A 416 -10.20 -36.23 54.60
CA THR A 416 -9.11 -35.21 54.50
C THR A 416 -9.40 -34.05 53.54
N VAL A 417 -10.54 -34.08 52.82
CA VAL A 417 -10.88 -33.03 51.82
C VAL A 417 -11.75 -31.92 52.42
N ILE A 418 -12.62 -32.24 53.39
CA ILE A 418 -13.63 -31.31 53.91
C ILE A 418 -12.97 -30.13 54.67
N GLU A 419 -11.99 -30.41 55.53
CA GLU A 419 -11.26 -29.37 56.28
C GLU A 419 -10.58 -28.34 55.35
N SER A 420 -10.05 -28.80 54.20
CA SER A 420 -9.44 -27.89 53.20
C SER A 420 -10.47 -27.02 52.47
N GLN A 421 -11.69 -27.51 52.26
CA GLN A 421 -12.75 -26.71 51.63
C GLN A 421 -13.35 -25.68 52.58
N GLU A 422 -13.56 -26.02 53.87
CA GLU A 422 -14.03 -25.04 54.86
C GLU A 422 -13.00 -23.91 55.08
N SER A 423 -11.70 -24.22 55.11
CA SER A 423 -10.65 -23.19 55.21
C SER A 423 -10.61 -22.25 54.00
N LEU A 424 -10.87 -22.77 52.79
CA LEU A 424 -10.87 -21.99 51.55
C LEU A 424 -12.11 -21.10 51.47
N MET A 425 -13.29 -21.64 51.78
CA MET A 425 -14.55 -20.89 51.75
C MET A 425 -14.52 -19.72 52.74
N LYS A 426 -13.97 -19.95 53.95
CA LYS A 426 -13.80 -18.89 54.94
C LYS A 426 -12.80 -17.81 54.51
N ALA A 427 -11.70 -18.17 53.85
CA ALA A 427 -10.75 -17.20 53.31
C ALA A 427 -11.40 -16.30 52.23
N ILE A 428 -12.34 -16.84 51.44
CA ILE A 428 -13.12 -16.09 50.45
C ILE A 428 -14.13 -15.15 51.14
N GLU A 429 -14.81 -15.58 52.20
CA GLU A 429 -15.70 -14.72 53.00
C GLU A 429 -14.93 -13.58 53.70
N ASP A 430 -13.78 -13.86 54.30
CA ASP A 430 -12.93 -12.85 54.95
C ASP A 430 -12.40 -11.82 53.91
N ALA A 431 -12.04 -12.26 52.70
CA ALA A 431 -11.63 -11.38 51.59
C ALA A 431 -12.78 -10.48 51.10
N LEU A 432 -13.97 -11.05 50.85
CA LEU A 432 -15.17 -10.28 50.49
C LEU A 432 -15.53 -9.26 51.59
N SER A 433 -15.37 -9.63 52.86
CA SER A 433 -15.60 -8.73 53.99
C SER A 433 -14.59 -7.59 54.07
N MET A 434 -13.34 -7.77 53.63
CA MET A 434 -12.38 -6.67 53.47
C MET A 434 -12.75 -5.76 52.29
N GLN A 435 -13.14 -6.35 51.16
CA GLN A 435 -13.48 -5.59 49.95
C GLN A 435 -14.73 -4.71 50.15
N GLN A 436 -15.74 -5.19 50.88
CA GLN A 436 -16.90 -4.40 51.29
C GLN A 436 -16.53 -3.23 52.21
N LYS A 437 -15.66 -3.47 53.21
CA LYS A 437 -15.18 -2.40 54.11
C LYS A 437 -14.34 -1.34 53.40
N LEU A 438 -13.60 -1.73 52.35
CA LEU A 438 -12.87 -0.79 51.50
C LEU A 438 -13.84 0.13 50.74
N ALA A 439 -14.89 -0.44 50.12
CA ALA A 439 -15.91 0.32 49.41
C ALA A 439 -16.72 1.25 50.34
N GLU A 440 -17.02 0.81 51.58
CA GLU A 440 -17.60 1.69 52.59
C GLU A 440 -16.64 2.81 53.01
N ALA A 441 -15.34 2.53 53.15
CA ALA A 441 -14.34 3.56 53.46
C ALA A 441 -14.20 4.60 52.33
N GLN A 442 -14.25 4.17 51.06
CA GLN A 442 -14.25 5.06 49.89
C GLN A 442 -15.49 5.97 49.87
N ARG A 443 -16.70 5.41 50.01
CA ARG A 443 -17.94 6.21 50.07
C ARG A 443 -17.98 7.21 51.22
N ASN A 444 -17.43 6.84 52.40
CA ASN A 444 -17.30 7.77 53.51
C ASN A 444 -16.29 8.90 53.22
N ALA A 445 -15.21 8.63 52.47
CA ALA A 445 -14.28 9.66 52.03
C ALA A 445 -14.90 10.58 50.97
N GLU A 446 -15.66 10.03 50.02
CA GLU A 446 -16.43 10.77 49.01
C GLU A 446 -17.46 11.72 49.65
N GLN A 447 -18.27 11.23 50.61
CA GLN A 447 -19.23 12.08 51.32
C GLN A 447 -18.56 13.18 52.17
N VAL A 448 -17.39 12.91 52.75
CA VAL A 448 -16.60 13.95 53.43
C VAL A 448 -16.11 15.01 52.42
N LEU A 449 -15.67 14.59 51.23
CA LEU A 449 -15.23 15.49 50.16
C LEU A 449 -16.39 16.34 49.63
N GLU A 450 -17.55 15.76 49.32
CA GLU A 450 -18.76 16.49 48.92
C GLU A 450 -19.20 17.48 49.99
N SER A 451 -19.23 17.08 51.26
CA SER A 451 -19.59 17.99 52.37
C SER A 451 -18.62 19.16 52.54
N SER A 452 -17.37 19.00 52.08
CA SER A 452 -16.36 20.06 52.09
C SER A 452 -16.51 21.06 50.93
N LEU A 453 -17.17 20.66 49.83
CA LEU A 453 -17.33 21.48 48.62
C LEU A 453 -18.54 22.43 48.67
N ILE A 454 -19.51 22.15 49.55
CA ILE A 454 -20.80 22.88 49.59
C ILE A 454 -20.71 24.27 50.27
N ASP A 455 -19.71 24.52 51.12
CA ASP A 455 -19.69 25.72 51.99
C ASP A 455 -18.99 26.97 51.39
N THR A 456 -18.68 26.97 50.08
CA THR A 456 -17.97 28.09 49.42
C THR A 456 -18.93 29.06 48.70
N THR A 457 -19.67 29.86 49.46
CA THR A 457 -20.66 30.83 48.90
C THR A 457 -20.09 32.22 48.61
N VAL A 458 -19.50 32.41 47.43
CA VAL A 458 -19.05 33.74 46.95
C VAL A 458 -20.24 34.58 46.50
N THR A 459 -20.53 35.69 47.18
CA THR A 459 -21.67 36.57 46.89
C THR A 459 -21.27 37.80 46.05
N VAL A 460 -21.82 37.93 44.85
CA VAL A 460 -21.65 39.13 44.00
C VAL A 460 -22.79 40.13 44.23
N ARG A 461 -22.49 41.44 44.25
CA ARG A 461 -23.48 42.53 44.28
C ARG A 461 -23.28 43.50 43.11
N PRO A 462 -24.36 44.03 42.50
CA PRO A 462 -24.29 45.02 41.43
C PRO A 462 -24.15 46.46 41.96
N SER A 463 -23.69 47.38 41.11
CA SER A 463 -23.80 48.84 41.32
C SER A 463 -23.77 49.61 39.98
N ALA A 464 -24.24 50.87 40.00
CA ALA A 464 -24.42 51.78 38.85
C ALA A 464 -24.44 53.25 39.38
N PRO A 465 -24.81 54.30 38.59
CA PRO A 465 -24.14 54.84 37.39
C PRO A 465 -23.92 56.40 37.43
N LEU A 466 -23.52 57.01 36.29
CA LEU A 466 -23.59 58.48 35.94
C LEU A 466 -22.35 59.39 36.33
N PRO A 467 -22.27 60.71 35.98
CA PRO A 467 -21.57 61.25 34.79
C PRO A 467 -20.77 62.58 35.12
N PRO A 468 -20.72 63.71 34.34
CA PRO A 468 -20.69 64.04 32.89
C PRO A 468 -19.60 65.07 32.41
N SER A 469 -19.46 65.25 31.06
CA SER A 469 -19.27 66.51 30.28
C SER A 469 -18.13 67.55 30.51
N GLU A 470 -17.37 67.89 29.44
CA GLU A 470 -17.45 69.15 28.64
C GLU A 470 -16.50 69.10 27.39
N ALA A 471 -17.00 69.28 26.15
CA ALA A 471 -17.01 70.50 25.31
C ALA A 471 -15.62 70.95 24.78
N THR A 472 -15.38 71.14 23.46
CA THR A 472 -16.09 72.04 22.50
C THR A 472 -16.09 71.56 21.02
N SER A 473 -16.57 72.40 20.09
CA SER A 473 -17.00 72.11 18.69
C SER A 473 -17.01 73.42 17.86
N PRO A 474 -17.33 73.50 16.54
CA PRO A 474 -17.24 72.54 15.39
C PRO A 474 -16.83 73.19 14.01
N ILE A 475 -16.99 72.44 12.89
CA ILE A 475 -17.13 72.87 11.45
C ILE A 475 -15.83 73.30 10.71
N PRO A 476 -15.62 73.00 9.40
CA PRO A 476 -16.50 72.36 8.39
C PRO A 476 -16.01 71.03 7.78
N GLU A 477 -16.86 70.41 6.97
CA GLU A 477 -16.60 69.25 6.12
C GLU A 477 -15.68 69.56 4.93
N VAL A 478 -14.82 68.60 4.57
CA VAL A 478 -14.42 68.31 3.18
C VAL A 478 -14.42 66.78 3.03
N MET A 479 -15.12 66.26 2.02
CA MET A 479 -15.00 64.85 1.65
C MET A 479 -13.64 64.59 1.00
N GLN A 480 -12.88 63.63 1.51
CA GLN A 480 -11.92 62.87 0.73
C GLN A 480 -12.13 61.38 1.00
N GLU A 481 -12.87 60.74 0.11
CA GLU A 481 -12.80 59.29 -0.07
C GLU A 481 -11.43 58.97 -0.69
N LEU A 482 -10.71 57.98 -0.13
CA LEU A 482 -9.91 56.95 -0.81
C LEU A 482 -8.99 56.24 0.21
N PRO A 483 -8.73 54.93 0.11
CA PRO A 483 -9.36 53.94 -0.77
C PRO A 483 -10.01 52.78 0.00
N ALA A 484 -11.31 52.55 -0.20
CA ALA A 484 -11.99 51.31 0.21
C ALA A 484 -11.69 50.12 -0.74
N THR A 485 -10.50 50.10 -1.35
CA THR A 485 -10.12 49.15 -2.43
C THR A 485 -9.05 48.14 -2.00
N ALA A 486 -8.79 48.05 -0.70
CA ALA A 486 -7.84 47.10 -0.11
C ALA A 486 -8.57 45.92 0.59
N GLU A 487 -9.60 46.21 1.39
CA GLU A 487 -10.36 45.21 2.15
C GLU A 487 -11.11 44.24 1.21
N ASP A 488 -11.93 44.77 0.30
CA ASP A 488 -12.58 43.98 -0.78
C ASP A 488 -11.54 43.22 -1.63
N GLY A 489 -10.35 43.80 -1.82
CA GLY A 489 -9.28 43.24 -2.67
C GLY A 489 -8.55 42.05 -2.05
N LEU A 490 -8.42 41.99 -0.72
CA LEU A 490 -7.86 40.82 -0.02
C LEU A 490 -8.92 39.72 0.12
N MET A 491 -10.14 40.07 0.48
CA MET A 491 -11.25 39.12 0.59
C MET A 491 -11.56 38.44 -0.75
N THR A 492 -11.62 39.22 -1.85
CA THR A 492 -11.84 38.67 -3.19
C THR A 492 -10.70 37.74 -3.62
N ALA A 493 -9.43 38.12 -3.40
CA ALA A 493 -8.30 37.27 -3.75
C ALA A 493 -8.33 35.92 -3.00
N ILE A 494 -8.62 35.91 -1.70
CA ILE A 494 -8.73 34.66 -0.95
C ILE A 494 -9.90 33.81 -1.49
N LEU A 495 -11.06 34.40 -1.78
CA LEU A 495 -12.21 33.67 -2.35
C LEU A 495 -11.92 33.11 -3.75
N GLU A 496 -11.20 33.84 -4.61
CA GLU A 496 -10.82 33.38 -5.95
C GLU A 496 -9.77 32.24 -5.89
N ILE A 497 -8.77 32.35 -5.00
CA ILE A 497 -7.76 31.29 -4.78
C ILE A 497 -8.40 30.03 -4.17
N VAL A 498 -9.30 30.18 -3.19
CA VAL A 498 -10.03 29.03 -2.63
C VAL A 498 -10.89 28.38 -3.70
N ALA A 499 -11.57 29.15 -4.56
CA ALA A 499 -12.34 28.61 -5.68
C ALA A 499 -11.48 27.82 -6.67
N ASP A 500 -10.32 28.35 -7.07
CA ASP A 500 -9.37 27.67 -7.97
C ASP A 500 -8.83 26.35 -7.36
N LYS A 501 -8.41 26.36 -6.09
CA LYS A 501 -7.80 25.19 -5.41
C LYS A 501 -8.81 24.14 -4.93
N THR A 502 -10.10 24.45 -4.91
CA THR A 502 -11.17 23.52 -4.49
C THR A 502 -12.12 23.10 -5.62
N GLY A 503 -12.28 23.92 -6.66
CA GLY A 503 -13.31 23.75 -7.68
C GLY A 503 -14.71 24.23 -7.26
N TYR A 504 -14.88 24.80 -6.07
CA TYR A 504 -16.14 25.42 -5.67
C TYR A 504 -16.35 26.76 -6.40
N PRO A 505 -17.57 27.09 -6.87
CA PRO A 505 -17.85 28.43 -7.37
C PRO A 505 -17.80 29.43 -6.20
N THR A 506 -17.30 30.64 -6.45
CA THR A 506 -17.15 31.70 -5.43
C THR A 506 -18.47 32.06 -4.71
N SER A 507 -19.63 31.79 -5.33
CA SER A 507 -20.95 31.97 -4.73
C SER A 507 -21.39 30.87 -3.75
N ALA A 508 -20.61 29.80 -3.58
CA ALA A 508 -20.85 28.72 -2.62
C ALA A 508 -19.87 28.74 -1.42
N ILE A 509 -18.90 29.64 -1.41
CA ILE A 509 -17.91 29.80 -0.35
C ILE A 509 -18.37 30.95 0.57
N GLY A 510 -18.83 30.62 1.78
CA GLY A 510 -19.08 31.61 2.84
C GLY A 510 -17.76 31.98 3.54
N THR A 511 -17.63 33.24 3.96
CA THR A 511 -16.41 33.74 4.63
C THR A 511 -16.29 33.27 6.08
N ASP A 512 -17.44 32.95 6.68
CA ASP A 512 -17.68 32.50 8.05
C ASP A 512 -17.62 30.98 8.22
N LEU A 513 -17.54 30.22 7.13
CA LEU A 513 -17.46 28.75 7.14
C LEU A 513 -16.09 28.26 7.62
N ASP A 514 -16.06 27.15 8.37
CA ASP A 514 -14.81 26.48 8.74
C ASP A 514 -14.23 25.77 7.51
N LEU A 515 -13.02 26.18 7.13
CA LEU A 515 -12.29 25.68 5.97
C LEU A 515 -12.16 24.15 6.01
N GLU A 516 -11.98 23.57 7.19
CA GLU A 516 -11.73 22.14 7.39
C GLU A 516 -13.04 21.34 7.53
N SER A 517 -14.00 21.79 8.35
CA SER A 517 -15.25 21.02 8.58
C SER A 517 -16.35 21.25 7.55
N ASP A 518 -16.44 22.43 6.96
CA ASP A 518 -17.58 22.85 6.14
C ASP A 518 -17.22 22.88 4.65
N LEU A 519 -15.98 23.25 4.33
CA LEU A 519 -15.43 23.30 2.97
C LEU A 519 -14.48 22.13 2.63
N GLY A 520 -14.13 21.28 3.60
CA GLY A 520 -13.32 20.07 3.36
C GLY A 520 -11.88 20.34 2.91
N ILE A 521 -11.34 21.52 3.22
CA ILE A 521 -9.98 21.96 2.89
C ILE A 521 -9.03 21.44 3.97
N ASP A 522 -8.29 20.39 3.65
CA ASP A 522 -7.29 19.80 4.54
C ASP A 522 -6.08 20.73 4.80
N SER A 523 -5.22 20.30 5.72
CA SER A 523 -4.03 21.07 6.13
C SER A 523 -2.99 21.27 5.03
N ILE A 524 -2.96 20.43 3.98
CA ILE A 524 -2.07 20.59 2.82
C ILE A 524 -2.65 21.66 1.90
N LYS A 525 -3.93 21.52 1.52
CA LYS A 525 -4.63 22.52 0.70
C LYS A 525 -4.68 23.90 1.34
N ARG A 526 -4.81 23.99 2.68
CA ARG A 526 -4.74 25.27 3.40
C ARG A 526 -3.35 25.93 3.26
N VAL A 527 -2.27 25.16 3.24
CA VAL A 527 -0.91 25.66 2.97
C VAL A 527 -0.75 26.05 1.49
N GLU A 528 -1.31 25.30 0.55
CA GLU A 528 -1.32 25.66 -0.88
C GLU A 528 -2.07 26.99 -1.14
N ILE A 529 -3.25 27.16 -0.53
CA ILE A 529 -4.06 28.39 -0.64
C ILE A 529 -3.30 29.60 -0.07
N LEU A 530 -2.68 29.47 1.12
CA LEU A 530 -1.89 30.55 1.71
C LEU A 530 -0.57 30.82 0.96
N SER A 531 0.01 29.80 0.32
CA SER A 531 1.18 29.96 -0.55
C SER A 531 0.82 30.70 -1.84
N ALA A 532 -0.28 30.30 -2.49
CA ALA A 532 -0.83 31.00 -3.66
C ALA A 532 -1.18 32.46 -3.34
N LEU A 533 -1.78 32.71 -2.17
CA LEU A 533 -2.07 34.07 -1.69
C LEU A 533 -0.81 34.92 -1.59
N ARG A 534 0.32 34.38 -1.11
CA ARG A 534 1.61 35.11 -1.04
C ARG A 534 2.32 35.24 -2.39
N ILE A 535 1.99 34.41 -3.38
CA ILE A 535 2.47 34.55 -4.76
C ILE A 535 1.71 35.69 -5.47
N GLU A 536 0.38 35.78 -5.28
CA GLU A 536 -0.44 36.87 -5.80
C GLU A 536 -0.27 38.18 -5.02
N ARG A 537 0.07 38.09 -3.72
CA ARG A 537 0.28 39.20 -2.79
C ARG A 537 1.62 39.10 -2.04
N PRO A 538 2.75 39.39 -2.71
CA PRO A 538 4.08 39.39 -2.09
C PRO A 538 4.23 40.38 -0.92
N GLU A 539 3.31 41.35 -0.79
CA GLU A 539 3.22 42.26 0.35
C GLU A 539 2.80 41.60 1.68
N LEU A 540 2.37 40.33 1.68
CA LEU A 540 1.85 39.64 2.86
C LEU A 540 2.91 38.82 3.62
N GLU A 541 2.98 39.06 4.93
CA GLU A 541 3.79 38.32 5.90
C GLU A 541 3.37 36.83 5.96
N ALA A 542 4.32 35.93 6.23
CA ALA A 542 4.02 34.50 6.32
C ALA A 542 3.25 34.19 7.62
N ILE A 543 2.06 33.58 7.50
CA ILE A 543 1.35 33.01 8.65
C ILE A 543 2.19 31.87 9.23
N PRO A 544 2.60 31.92 10.52
CA PRO A 544 3.38 30.84 11.14
C PRO A 544 2.60 29.51 11.16
N ALA A 545 3.30 28.39 10.98
CA ALA A 545 2.68 27.06 10.91
C ALA A 545 1.83 26.73 12.15
N GLU A 546 2.23 27.22 13.33
CA GLU A 546 1.51 27.08 14.61
C GLU A 546 0.11 27.74 14.58
N MET A 547 -0.06 28.84 13.85
CA MET A 547 -1.32 29.58 13.74
C MET A 547 -2.34 28.92 12.80
N LEU A 548 -1.89 28.00 11.93
CA LEU A 548 -2.75 27.34 10.93
C LEU A 548 -3.90 26.53 11.57
N GLY A 549 -3.72 26.00 12.78
CA GLY A 549 -4.78 25.28 13.50
C GLY A 549 -5.87 26.18 14.11
N THR A 550 -5.59 27.49 14.22
CA THR A 550 -6.49 28.50 14.81
C THR A 550 -7.19 29.39 13.77
N LEU A 551 -6.55 29.66 12.63
CA LEU A 551 -7.13 30.48 11.55
C LEU A 551 -8.02 29.61 10.64
N ARG A 552 -9.23 29.34 11.12
CA ARG A 552 -10.15 28.33 10.54
C ARG A 552 -11.16 28.84 9.52
N THR A 553 -11.44 30.13 9.49
CA THR A 553 -12.37 30.75 8.53
C THR A 553 -11.63 31.78 7.66
N ILE A 554 -12.22 32.19 6.53
CA ILE A 554 -11.65 33.24 5.69
C ILE A 554 -11.61 34.57 6.44
N ASP A 555 -12.69 34.89 7.17
CA ASP A 555 -12.76 36.09 8.02
C ASP A 555 -11.63 36.11 9.07
N ALA A 556 -11.30 34.98 9.70
CA ALA A 556 -10.21 34.90 10.67
C ALA A 556 -8.82 35.17 10.05
N ILE A 557 -8.60 34.72 8.81
CA ILE A 557 -7.35 34.99 8.06
C ILE A 557 -7.26 36.49 7.72
N VAL A 558 -8.37 37.12 7.30
CA VAL A 558 -8.42 38.56 6.98
C VAL A 558 -8.20 39.42 8.22
N ASP A 559 -8.85 39.11 9.35
CA ASP A 559 -8.64 39.85 10.61
C ASP A 559 -7.20 39.71 11.16
N TRP A 560 -6.52 38.57 10.94
CA TRP A 560 -5.11 38.39 11.33
C TRP A 560 -4.18 39.34 10.56
N TYR A 561 -4.31 39.42 9.23
CA TYR A 561 -3.52 40.36 8.42
C TYR A 561 -3.84 41.82 8.76
N ARG A 562 -5.11 42.12 9.10
CA ARG A 562 -5.56 43.44 9.52
C ARG A 562 -4.93 43.88 10.84
N GLU A 563 -4.90 43.02 11.86
CA GLU A 563 -4.25 43.31 13.15
C GLU A 563 -2.74 43.56 12.96
N LYS A 564 -2.06 42.74 12.14
CA LYS A 564 -0.65 42.96 11.77
C LYS A 564 -0.40 44.28 11.03
N THR A 565 -1.28 44.65 10.10
CA THR A 565 -1.16 45.91 9.34
C THR A 565 -1.25 47.15 10.25
N ILE A 566 -1.96 47.05 11.38
CA ILE A 566 -2.10 48.14 12.37
C ILE A 566 -0.83 48.27 13.23
N GLU A 567 -0.12 47.19 13.53
CA GLU A 567 1.14 47.24 14.30
C GLU A 567 2.30 47.87 13.51
N GLN A 568 2.31 47.78 12.18
CA GLN A 568 3.46 48.17 11.34
C GLN A 568 3.59 49.69 11.02
N GLN A 569 3.07 50.60 11.85
CA GLN A 569 3.32 52.06 11.72
C GLN A 569 4.23 52.65 12.83
N PRO A 570 5.57 52.49 12.72
CA PRO A 570 6.51 53.20 13.59
C PRO A 570 6.72 54.67 13.21
N THR A 571 7.01 55.50 14.20
CA THR A 571 7.22 56.95 14.07
C THR A 571 8.56 57.31 13.40
N ARG A 572 8.56 58.36 12.57
CA ARG A 572 9.78 58.91 11.94
C ARG A 572 10.71 59.60 12.96
N SER A 573 12.02 59.33 12.91
CA SER A 573 13.04 60.32 13.30
C SER A 573 14.35 60.13 12.51
N ASN A 574 14.90 61.25 12.02
CA ASN A 574 15.99 61.36 11.03
C ASN A 574 17.30 60.63 11.37
N SER A 575 18.06 60.27 10.34
CA SER A 575 19.32 60.98 10.01
C SER A 575 19.69 60.85 8.53
N GLU A 576 20.06 61.97 7.90
CA GLU A 576 20.71 62.03 6.58
C GLU A 576 22.24 61.97 6.76
N VAL A 577 22.99 61.36 5.84
CA VAL A 577 24.18 61.97 5.17
C VAL A 577 24.42 61.23 3.84
N ASP A 578 24.61 62.01 2.78
CA ASP A 578 25.20 61.67 1.48
C ASP A 578 26.10 62.87 1.10
N PRO A 579 27.07 62.82 0.15
CA PRO A 579 27.66 61.69 -0.59
C PRO A 579 29.21 61.71 -0.58
N VAL A 580 29.88 60.87 -1.40
CA VAL A 580 31.05 61.22 -2.25
C VAL A 580 31.47 60.06 -3.18
N THR A 581 32.14 60.39 -4.30
CA THR A 581 32.43 59.50 -5.44
C THR A 581 33.86 58.93 -5.51
N ALA A 582 33.97 57.78 -6.19
CA ALA A 582 35.00 57.37 -7.17
C ALA A 582 36.18 56.44 -6.76
N HIS A 583 36.29 55.35 -7.55
CA HIS A 583 37.44 54.52 -7.91
C HIS A 583 38.32 53.82 -6.85
N GLY A 584 38.40 52.49 -6.99
CA GLY A 584 39.50 51.66 -6.51
C GLY A 584 39.33 50.20 -6.96
N ASP A 585 40.23 49.69 -7.81
CA ASP A 585 40.27 48.27 -8.16
C ASP A 585 40.72 47.43 -6.96
N VAL A 586 39.89 46.46 -6.54
CA VAL A 586 40.27 45.40 -5.60
C VAL A 586 39.58 44.10 -6.02
N SER A 587 40.34 43.16 -6.59
CA SER A 587 39.89 41.78 -6.74
C SER A 587 39.76 41.14 -5.36
N LEU A 588 38.61 40.55 -5.05
CA LEU A 588 38.40 39.81 -3.80
C LEU A 588 39.05 38.41 -3.89
N PRO A 589 39.69 37.91 -2.82
CA PRO A 589 40.24 36.56 -2.78
C PRO A 589 39.14 35.49 -2.73
N THR A 590 39.44 34.31 -3.28
CA THR A 590 38.49 33.19 -3.49
C THR A 590 37.71 32.78 -2.23
N GLU A 591 38.36 32.74 -1.06
CA GLU A 591 37.75 32.40 0.23
C GLU A 591 36.51 33.25 0.58
N ILE A 592 36.42 34.48 0.05
CA ILE A 592 35.26 35.36 0.25
C ILE A 592 34.12 35.01 -0.71
N VAL A 593 34.43 34.51 -1.91
CA VAL A 593 33.43 34.07 -2.90
C VAL A 593 32.74 32.80 -2.41
N ASP A 594 33.52 31.81 -1.94
CA ASP A 594 33.02 30.55 -1.41
C ASP A 594 32.08 30.80 -0.21
N ALA A 595 32.52 31.60 0.78
CA ALA A 595 31.70 31.95 1.94
C ALA A 595 30.43 32.73 1.58
N THR A 596 30.47 33.58 0.55
CA THR A 596 29.28 34.29 0.06
C THR A 596 28.31 33.35 -0.66
N LEU A 597 28.82 32.30 -1.31
CA LEU A 597 27.99 31.29 -1.98
C LEU A 597 27.39 30.29 -0.98
N GLN A 598 28.15 29.85 0.02
CA GLN A 598 27.66 29.04 1.15
C GLN A 598 26.45 29.70 1.83
N LEU A 599 26.57 30.98 2.22
CA LEU A 599 25.50 31.73 2.88
C LEU A 599 24.24 31.83 2.01
N LEU A 600 24.39 32.13 0.71
CA LEU A 600 23.27 32.17 -0.23
C LEU A 600 22.58 30.81 -0.39
N ILE A 601 23.35 29.71 -0.37
CA ILE A 601 22.77 28.36 -0.39
C ILE A 601 22.00 28.09 0.91
N CYS A 602 22.55 28.41 2.09
CA CYS A 602 21.85 28.23 3.36
C CYS A 602 20.55 29.05 3.43
N GLU A 603 20.53 30.28 2.90
CA GLU A 603 19.30 31.10 2.80
C GLU A 603 18.26 30.46 1.87
N VAL A 604 18.65 29.98 0.69
CA VAL A 604 17.72 29.33 -0.27
C VAL A 604 17.24 27.97 0.26
N VAL A 605 18.09 27.20 0.93
CA VAL A 605 17.70 25.94 1.60
C VAL A 605 16.70 26.26 2.72
N ALA A 606 16.95 27.26 3.56
CA ALA A 606 16.02 27.67 4.62
C ALA A 606 14.63 28.06 4.07
N ASP A 607 14.57 28.91 3.05
CA ASP A 607 13.32 29.32 2.39
C ASP A 607 12.53 28.14 1.78
N LYS A 608 13.22 27.11 1.26
CA LYS A 608 12.58 25.94 0.63
C LYS A 608 12.32 24.76 1.57
N THR A 609 12.89 24.74 2.77
CA THR A 609 12.73 23.65 3.75
C THR A 609 12.01 24.05 5.03
N GLY A 610 12.05 25.33 5.41
CA GLY A 610 11.57 25.81 6.71
C GLY A 610 12.54 25.60 7.87
N TYR A 611 13.75 25.07 7.64
CA TYR A 611 14.78 25.03 8.68
C TYR A 611 15.31 26.44 8.98
N PRO A 612 15.60 26.79 10.25
CA PRO A 612 16.32 28.01 10.57
C PRO A 612 17.75 27.95 10.00
N VAL A 613 18.26 29.07 9.50
CA VAL A 613 19.56 29.15 8.81
C VAL A 613 20.71 28.63 9.69
N GLU A 614 20.60 28.84 11.01
CA GLU A 614 21.57 28.42 12.01
C GLU A 614 21.62 26.90 12.26
N ALA A 615 20.66 26.13 11.74
CA ALA A 615 20.63 24.66 11.82
C ALA A 615 21.18 23.97 10.56
N ILE A 616 21.50 24.73 9.50
CA ILE A 616 21.99 24.21 8.22
C ILE A 616 23.52 24.25 8.22
N GLY A 617 24.16 23.12 8.55
CA GLY A 617 25.61 22.93 8.38
C GLY A 617 26.00 22.78 6.91
N THR A 618 27.18 23.26 6.51
CA THR A 618 27.64 23.22 5.11
C THR A 618 28.18 21.85 4.70
N ASP A 619 28.60 21.06 5.70
CA ASP A 619 29.19 19.72 5.61
C ASP A 619 28.15 18.58 5.64
N LEU A 620 26.91 18.88 6.04
CA LEU A 620 25.80 17.92 6.11
C LEU A 620 25.39 17.38 4.73
N ASP A 621 24.98 16.11 4.67
CA ASP A 621 24.36 15.54 3.47
C ASP A 621 22.91 16.06 3.35
N LEU A 622 22.63 16.74 2.24
CA LEU A 622 21.32 17.35 1.95
C LEU A 622 20.20 16.31 2.00
N GLU A 623 20.44 15.08 1.56
CA GLU A 623 19.44 14.01 1.46
C GLU A 623 19.38 13.19 2.76
N ALA A 624 20.52 12.84 3.35
CA ALA A 624 20.58 11.96 4.52
C ALA A 624 20.46 12.65 5.89
N ASP A 625 21.02 13.86 6.05
CA ASP A 625 21.01 14.60 7.32
C ASP A 625 19.89 15.66 7.37
N LEU A 626 19.61 16.32 6.23
CA LEU A 626 18.60 17.38 6.12
C LEU A 626 17.28 16.92 5.47
N GLY A 627 17.18 15.68 4.97
CA GLY A 627 15.94 15.13 4.42
C GLY A 627 15.41 15.83 3.16
N ILE A 628 16.29 16.49 2.39
CA ILE A 628 15.97 17.21 1.16
C ILE A 628 15.95 16.20 0.01
N ASP A 629 14.75 15.85 -0.43
CA ASP A 629 14.53 14.94 -1.55
C ASP A 629 15.06 15.49 -2.89
N SER A 630 15.12 14.61 -3.90
CA SER A 630 15.66 14.94 -5.22
C SER A 630 14.85 15.98 -6.00
N ILE A 631 13.58 16.20 -5.67
CA ILE A 631 12.74 17.24 -6.28
C ILE A 631 13.08 18.59 -5.65
N LYS A 632 13.07 18.67 -4.31
CA LYS A 632 13.48 19.87 -3.57
C LYS A 632 14.92 20.28 -3.85
N ARG A 633 15.84 19.34 -4.05
CA ARG A 633 17.22 19.63 -4.46
C ARG A 633 17.26 20.32 -5.84
N VAL A 634 16.43 19.92 -6.79
CA VAL A 634 16.29 20.60 -8.09
C VAL A 634 15.62 21.97 -7.95
N GLU A 635 14.63 22.12 -7.08
CA GLU A 635 14.00 23.43 -6.78
C GLU A 635 14.98 24.41 -6.13
N ILE A 636 15.78 23.98 -5.16
CA ILE A 636 16.82 24.78 -4.49
C ILE A 636 17.87 25.24 -5.51
N LEU A 637 18.39 24.33 -6.34
CA LEU A 637 19.35 24.69 -7.40
C LEU A 637 18.73 25.60 -8.48
N SER A 638 17.43 25.49 -8.73
CA SER A 638 16.70 26.38 -9.63
C SER A 638 16.52 27.78 -9.03
N ALA A 639 16.16 27.87 -7.75
CA ALA A 639 16.04 29.12 -7.01
C ALA A 639 17.40 29.84 -6.88
N MET A 640 18.50 29.11 -6.65
CA MET A 640 19.86 29.66 -6.73
C MET A 640 20.12 30.33 -8.09
N ARG A 641 19.80 29.66 -9.21
CA ARG A 641 19.99 30.22 -10.55
C ARG A 641 19.03 31.35 -10.90
N GLN A 642 17.88 31.45 -10.23
CA GLN A 642 17.01 32.63 -10.31
C GLN A 642 17.60 33.83 -9.53
N SER A 643 18.25 33.57 -8.38
CA SER A 643 18.94 34.62 -7.60
C SER A 643 20.29 35.06 -8.20
N ARG A 644 20.97 34.18 -8.94
CA ARG A 644 22.22 34.44 -9.67
C ARG A 644 22.21 33.78 -11.06
N PRO A 645 21.67 34.47 -12.08
CA PRO A 645 21.61 33.99 -13.46
C PRO A 645 22.97 33.71 -14.11
N GLU A 646 24.06 34.25 -13.56
CA GLU A 646 25.44 34.01 -13.96
C GLU A 646 25.97 32.61 -13.60
N LEU A 647 25.26 31.84 -12.75
CA LEU A 647 25.67 30.50 -12.36
C LEU A 647 25.35 29.45 -13.45
N PRO A 648 26.34 28.63 -13.87
CA PRO A 648 26.13 27.56 -14.83
C PRO A 648 25.16 26.50 -14.29
N ALA A 649 24.40 25.86 -15.17
CA ALA A 649 23.50 24.78 -14.77
C ALA A 649 24.31 23.52 -14.39
N ILE A 650 24.03 22.94 -13.22
CA ILE A 650 24.55 21.63 -12.81
C ILE A 650 23.90 20.55 -13.71
N PRO A 651 24.69 19.71 -14.41
CA PRO A 651 24.15 18.59 -15.19
C PRO A 651 23.40 17.58 -14.31
N PRO A 652 22.26 17.00 -14.77
CA PRO A 652 21.48 16.03 -14.00
C PRO A 652 22.29 14.85 -13.45
N GLU A 653 23.33 14.45 -14.18
CA GLU A 653 24.22 13.33 -13.85
C GLU A 653 25.08 13.60 -12.61
N LEU A 654 25.31 14.87 -12.25
CA LEU A 654 26.08 15.27 -11.07
C LEU A 654 25.20 15.49 -9.81
N LEU A 655 23.87 15.46 -9.96
CA LEU A 655 22.94 15.62 -8.82
C LEU A 655 23.03 14.46 -7.81
N GLY A 656 23.60 13.31 -8.18
CA GLY A 656 23.81 12.17 -7.29
C GLY A 656 25.13 12.21 -6.49
N THR A 657 26.07 13.07 -6.89
CA THR A 657 27.41 13.22 -6.29
C THR A 657 27.59 14.52 -5.52
N LEU A 658 26.90 15.60 -5.89
CA LEU A 658 26.92 16.88 -5.17
C LEU A 658 25.92 16.84 -4.00
N ARG A 659 26.33 16.20 -2.89
CA ARG A 659 25.45 15.88 -1.75
C ARG A 659 25.48 16.86 -0.59
N SER A 660 26.54 17.66 -0.42
CA SER A 660 26.62 18.70 0.62
C SER A 660 26.73 20.10 0.01
N ILE A 661 26.45 21.14 0.80
CA ILE A 661 26.60 22.53 0.36
C ILE A 661 28.06 22.80 -0.06
N ASP A 662 29.03 22.30 0.70
CA ASP A 662 30.45 22.43 0.37
C ASP A 662 30.83 21.74 -0.94
N SER A 663 30.20 20.60 -1.29
CA SER A 663 30.42 19.96 -2.58
C SER A 663 29.89 20.79 -3.75
N ILE A 664 28.74 21.45 -3.58
CA ILE A 664 28.12 22.33 -4.58
C ILE A 664 28.98 23.60 -4.77
N VAL A 665 29.48 24.19 -3.68
CA VAL A 665 30.35 25.37 -3.72
C VAL A 665 31.68 25.05 -4.40
N SER A 666 32.33 23.94 -4.02
CA SER A 666 33.56 23.47 -4.69
C SER A 666 33.36 23.28 -6.20
N TRP A 667 32.22 22.71 -6.62
CA TRP A 667 31.90 22.55 -8.03
C TRP A 667 31.79 23.88 -8.77
N TYR A 668 31.08 24.87 -8.21
CA TYR A 668 31.00 26.20 -8.83
C TYR A 668 32.36 26.90 -8.91
N SER A 669 33.21 26.77 -7.88
CA SER A 669 34.53 27.40 -7.84
C SER A 669 35.57 26.70 -8.73
N ASP A 670 35.40 25.40 -9.05
CA ASP A 670 36.16 24.70 -10.09
C ASP A 670 35.68 25.05 -11.52
N VAL A 671 34.38 25.33 -11.70
CA VAL A 671 33.75 25.56 -13.03
C VAL A 671 33.81 27.02 -13.49
N ILE A 672 34.10 27.99 -12.61
CA ILE A 672 34.23 29.43 -12.93
C ILE A 672 35.73 29.82 -13.00
N PRO A 673 36.35 29.94 -14.20
CA PRO A 673 37.78 30.22 -14.30
C PRO A 673 38.08 31.71 -14.13
N ASN A 674 39.19 32.02 -13.43
CA ASN A 674 39.73 33.37 -13.38
C ASN A 674 40.01 33.92 -14.80
N SER A 675 39.57 35.15 -15.07
CA SER A 675 39.72 35.78 -16.39
C SER A 675 41.13 36.34 -16.63
N GLU A 676 41.87 35.72 -17.56
CA GLU A 676 42.97 36.37 -18.29
C GLU A 676 42.58 36.56 -19.78
N ILE A 677 43.20 37.55 -20.43
CA ILE A 677 42.70 38.15 -21.69
C ILE A 677 43.63 37.86 -22.87
N ALA A 678 43.03 37.68 -24.07
CA ALA A 678 43.56 37.86 -25.45
C ALA A 678 43.85 36.57 -26.27
N PRO A 679 43.88 36.63 -27.62
CA PRO A 679 43.22 37.58 -28.56
C PRO A 679 42.45 36.92 -29.75
N GLU A 680 41.62 37.71 -30.43
CA GLU A 680 40.87 37.35 -31.67
C GLU A 680 41.80 37.10 -32.89
N PRO A 681 41.56 36.05 -33.72
CA PRO A 681 41.14 36.28 -35.12
C PRO A 681 40.30 35.12 -35.74
N PRO A 682 39.78 35.23 -36.98
CA PRO A 682 39.09 36.35 -37.61
C PRO A 682 37.71 35.93 -38.21
N ARG A 683 36.87 36.91 -38.57
CA ARG A 683 35.54 36.69 -39.18
C ARG A 683 35.55 35.87 -40.48
N GLN A 684 34.54 35.01 -40.65
CA GLN A 684 33.99 34.62 -41.96
C GLN A 684 32.47 34.91 -42.02
N GLN A 685 31.87 34.78 -43.21
CA GLN A 685 30.55 35.31 -43.56
C GLN A 685 29.42 34.27 -43.45
N PRO A 686 28.15 34.68 -43.33
CA PRO A 686 27.05 33.78 -42.98
C PRO A 686 26.72 32.79 -44.10
N ILE A 687 26.35 31.58 -43.68
CA ILE A 687 25.64 30.60 -44.50
C ILE A 687 24.16 30.71 -44.13
N SER A 688 23.28 30.74 -45.13
CA SER A 688 21.83 30.79 -44.94
C SER A 688 21.31 29.49 -44.34
N THR A 689 20.60 29.57 -43.23
CA THR A 689 19.81 28.47 -42.65
C THR A 689 18.55 28.22 -43.48
N GLU A 690 18.25 26.95 -43.78
CA GLU A 690 17.05 26.54 -44.51
C GLU A 690 15.87 26.35 -43.54
N GLU A 691 15.05 27.39 -43.36
CA GLU A 691 13.86 27.35 -42.49
C GLU A 691 12.88 26.24 -42.91
N ASP A 692 12.63 26.10 -44.22
CA ASP A 692 11.83 25.03 -44.86
C ASP A 692 12.22 23.60 -44.40
N GLY A 693 13.48 23.40 -43.97
CA GLY A 693 14.07 22.08 -43.73
C GLY A 693 13.79 21.44 -42.36
N VAL A 694 13.20 22.20 -41.43
CA VAL A 694 12.83 21.72 -40.09
C VAL A 694 11.31 21.59 -39.94
N GLU A 695 10.56 22.61 -40.35
CA GLU A 695 9.09 22.64 -40.36
C GLU A 695 8.50 21.42 -41.10
N SER A 696 8.99 21.16 -42.32
CA SER A 696 8.54 20.03 -43.15
C SER A 696 8.78 18.65 -42.52
N ILE A 697 9.80 18.52 -41.65
CA ILE A 697 10.07 17.30 -40.90
C ILE A 697 9.11 17.16 -39.71
N ILE A 698 8.81 18.26 -39.01
CA ILE A 698 7.85 18.27 -37.90
C ILE A 698 6.46 17.90 -38.40
N VAL A 699 5.98 18.54 -39.48
CA VAL A 699 4.68 18.23 -40.11
C VAL A 699 4.63 16.76 -40.58
N SER A 700 5.70 16.24 -41.18
CA SER A 700 5.81 14.82 -41.57
C SER A 700 5.72 13.87 -40.37
N VAL A 701 6.42 14.15 -39.27
CA VAL A 701 6.39 13.29 -38.07
C VAL A 701 5.03 13.35 -37.37
N ILE A 702 4.41 14.53 -37.27
CA ILE A 702 3.05 14.67 -36.73
C ILE A 702 2.07 13.87 -37.59
N SER A 703 2.11 14.03 -38.92
CA SER A 703 1.23 13.28 -39.84
C SER A 703 1.36 11.76 -39.67
N GLU A 704 2.58 11.24 -39.57
CA GLU A 704 2.83 9.80 -39.37
C GLU A 704 2.41 9.29 -37.97
N LYS A 705 2.57 10.09 -36.92
CA LYS A 705 2.23 9.72 -35.53
C LYS A 705 0.76 9.89 -35.17
N THR A 706 0.03 10.77 -35.86
CA THR A 706 -1.39 11.09 -35.59
C THR A 706 -2.35 10.50 -36.61
N GLY A 707 -1.91 10.31 -37.86
CA GLY A 707 -2.77 9.95 -38.98
C GLY A 707 -3.47 11.14 -39.66
N TYR A 708 -3.26 12.38 -39.22
CA TYR A 708 -3.72 13.55 -39.97
C TYR A 708 -2.97 13.68 -41.31
N PRO A 709 -3.65 14.00 -42.42
CA PRO A 709 -2.97 14.22 -43.69
C PRO A 709 -2.18 15.54 -43.63
N ALA A 710 -0.98 15.56 -44.21
CA ALA A 710 -0.02 16.66 -44.03
C ALA A 710 -0.49 18.04 -44.57
N ASP A 711 -1.51 18.07 -45.43
CA ASP A 711 -2.17 19.29 -45.95
C ASP A 711 -3.27 19.84 -45.03
N ALA A 712 -3.60 19.14 -43.94
CA ALA A 712 -4.55 19.58 -42.91
C ALA A 712 -3.87 20.04 -41.59
N ILE A 713 -2.54 20.02 -41.52
CA ILE A 713 -1.76 20.45 -40.35
C ILE A 713 -1.26 21.88 -40.58
N GLY A 714 -1.93 22.87 -39.99
CA GLY A 714 -1.42 24.25 -39.91
C GLY A 714 -0.30 24.37 -38.88
N THR A 715 0.66 25.28 -39.10
CA THR A 715 1.83 25.44 -38.22
C THR A 715 1.57 26.36 -37.01
N ASP A 716 0.52 27.18 -37.14
CA ASP A 716 -0.04 28.11 -36.15
C ASP A 716 -0.98 27.44 -35.14
N LEU A 717 -1.47 26.24 -35.43
CA LEU A 717 -2.41 25.48 -34.60
C LEU A 717 -1.79 25.03 -33.26
N ASP A 718 -2.59 25.01 -32.19
CA ASP A 718 -2.19 24.42 -30.91
C ASP A 718 -2.23 22.89 -31.00
N LEU A 719 -1.09 22.26 -30.71
CA LEU A 719 -0.89 20.81 -30.81
C LEU A 719 -1.88 20.02 -29.93
N GLU A 720 -2.37 20.58 -28.83
CA GLU A 720 -3.30 19.93 -27.90
C GLU A 720 -4.74 20.41 -28.08
N ALA A 721 -4.96 21.73 -28.19
CA ALA A 721 -6.32 22.28 -28.28
C ALA A 721 -6.96 22.11 -29.66
N ASP A 722 -6.19 22.23 -30.75
CA ASP A 722 -6.71 22.11 -32.13
C ASP A 722 -6.43 20.73 -32.74
N LEU A 723 -5.27 20.13 -32.41
CA LEU A 723 -4.80 18.85 -32.99
C LEU A 723 -4.92 17.64 -32.04
N GLY A 724 -5.33 17.81 -30.78
CA GLY A 724 -5.62 16.70 -29.85
C GLY A 724 -4.42 15.83 -29.49
N ILE A 725 -3.20 16.35 -29.58
CA ILE A 725 -1.95 15.65 -29.29
C ILE A 725 -1.62 15.79 -27.80
N ASP A 726 -1.88 14.71 -27.06
CA ASP A 726 -1.57 14.58 -25.64
C ASP A 726 -0.05 14.67 -25.33
N SER A 727 0.28 14.84 -24.05
CA SER A 727 1.65 15.00 -23.56
C SER A 727 2.55 13.79 -23.85
N ILE A 728 2.00 12.57 -23.95
CA ILE A 728 2.76 11.36 -24.27
C ILE A 728 3.11 11.36 -25.77
N LYS A 729 2.14 11.65 -26.65
CA LYS A 729 2.37 11.79 -28.09
C LYS A 729 3.30 12.95 -28.42
N ARG A 730 3.24 14.08 -27.70
CA ARG A 730 4.21 15.18 -27.84
C ARG A 730 5.65 14.69 -27.62
N VAL A 731 5.90 13.89 -26.58
CA VAL A 731 7.22 13.29 -26.32
C VAL A 731 7.63 12.27 -27.40
N GLU A 732 6.70 11.46 -27.92
CA GLU A 732 6.96 10.56 -29.05
C GLU A 732 7.32 11.31 -30.34
N ILE A 733 6.61 12.40 -30.65
CA ILE A 733 6.83 13.23 -31.84
C ILE A 733 8.20 13.90 -31.76
N LEU A 734 8.55 14.52 -30.63
CA LEU A 734 9.87 15.13 -30.43
C LEU A 734 11.01 14.09 -30.44
N SER A 735 10.76 12.89 -29.91
CA SER A 735 11.72 11.78 -29.99
C SER A 735 11.97 11.33 -31.44
N ALA A 736 10.91 11.23 -32.27
CA ALA A 736 11.02 10.88 -33.68
C ALA A 736 11.62 12.01 -34.55
N ILE A 737 11.41 13.28 -34.19
CA ILE A 737 12.11 14.43 -34.81
C ILE A 737 13.63 14.32 -34.53
N ARG A 738 14.02 14.05 -33.28
CA ARG A 738 15.43 13.84 -32.88
C ARG A 738 16.05 12.60 -33.53
N GLU A 739 15.28 11.52 -33.71
CA GLU A 739 15.73 10.32 -34.44
C GLU A 739 16.01 10.62 -35.92
N ARG A 740 15.17 11.46 -36.57
CA ARG A 740 15.37 11.92 -37.96
C ARG A 740 16.43 12.98 -38.11
N ARG A 741 16.71 13.77 -37.06
CA ARG A 741 17.74 14.81 -37.03
C ARG A 741 18.54 14.78 -35.72
N PRO A 742 19.49 13.83 -35.55
CA PRO A 742 20.31 13.72 -34.35
C PRO A 742 21.21 14.93 -34.06
N GLN A 743 21.35 15.85 -35.02
CA GLN A 743 22.08 17.11 -34.88
C GLN A 743 21.27 18.24 -34.21
N LEU A 744 19.97 18.05 -33.94
CA LEU A 744 19.16 19.06 -33.25
C LEU A 744 19.29 18.92 -31.72
N PRO A 745 19.38 20.03 -30.97
CA PRO A 745 19.44 19.99 -29.50
C PRO A 745 18.16 19.39 -28.91
N ALA A 746 18.26 18.65 -27.80
CA ALA A 746 17.08 18.09 -27.14
C ALA A 746 16.27 19.20 -26.45
N ILE A 747 14.96 19.26 -26.71
CA ILE A 747 14.04 20.13 -25.97
C ILE A 747 13.92 19.62 -24.52
N PRO A 748 14.20 20.45 -23.50
CA PRO A 748 14.03 20.08 -22.10
C PRO A 748 12.56 19.79 -21.75
N PRO A 749 12.27 18.81 -20.86
CA PRO A 749 10.89 18.45 -20.49
C PRO A 749 10.05 19.63 -19.97
N GLU A 750 10.69 20.62 -19.36
CA GLU A 750 10.06 21.78 -18.73
C GLU A 750 9.48 22.76 -19.76
N LEU A 751 9.97 22.73 -21.01
CA LEU A 751 9.47 23.56 -22.11
C LEU A 751 8.31 22.91 -22.89
N LEU A 752 7.94 21.67 -22.58
CA LEU A 752 6.83 20.96 -23.25
C LEU A 752 5.46 21.60 -23.00
N GLY A 753 5.31 22.37 -21.91
CA GLY A 753 4.08 23.12 -21.60
C GLY A 753 3.97 24.49 -22.28
N THR A 754 5.07 25.01 -22.83
CA THR A 754 5.16 26.35 -23.45
C THR A 754 5.30 26.30 -24.97
N LEU A 755 5.95 25.28 -25.53
CA LEU A 755 6.10 25.09 -26.98
C LEU A 755 4.85 24.40 -27.58
N ARG A 756 3.76 25.17 -27.72
CA ARG A 756 2.42 24.64 -28.03
C ARG A 756 2.07 24.53 -29.51
N SER A 757 2.80 25.19 -30.41
CA SER A 757 2.57 25.18 -31.86
C SER A 757 3.80 24.69 -32.63
N ILE A 758 3.65 24.38 -33.91
CA ILE A 758 4.80 24.00 -34.76
C ILE A 758 5.75 25.19 -34.92
N ASP A 759 5.21 26.40 -35.16
CA ASP A 759 6.00 27.63 -35.27
C ASP A 759 6.89 27.89 -34.04
N SER A 760 6.37 27.64 -32.83
CA SER A 760 7.14 27.85 -31.58
C SER A 760 8.23 26.78 -31.38
N ILE A 761 7.98 25.54 -31.80
CA ILE A 761 9.01 24.49 -31.83
C ILE A 761 10.10 24.82 -32.88
N VAL A 762 9.73 25.27 -34.07
CA VAL A 762 10.68 25.70 -35.13
C VAL A 762 11.53 26.88 -34.65
N GLY A 763 10.90 27.90 -34.05
CA GLY A 763 11.60 29.07 -33.48
C GLY A 763 12.66 28.67 -32.44
N TRP A 764 12.30 27.80 -31.50
CA TRP A 764 13.23 27.27 -30.50
C TRP A 764 14.43 26.54 -31.12
N TYR A 765 14.20 25.75 -32.18
CA TYR A 765 15.29 25.09 -32.91
C TYR A 765 16.18 26.07 -33.69
N LEU A 766 15.63 27.15 -34.24
CA LEU A 766 16.40 28.18 -34.93
C LEU A 766 17.27 29.01 -33.96
N GLU A 767 16.74 29.36 -32.78
CA GLU A 767 17.50 30.06 -31.74
C GLU A 767 18.65 29.19 -31.19
N ASN A 768 18.39 27.90 -30.89
CA ASN A 768 19.36 27.03 -30.22
C ASN A 768 20.31 26.24 -31.14
N SER A 769 20.14 26.27 -32.46
CA SER A 769 21.02 25.55 -33.40
C SER A 769 22.35 26.25 -33.70
N SER A 770 22.57 27.47 -33.19
CA SER A 770 23.76 28.29 -33.49
C SER A 770 25.03 27.92 -32.70
N SER A 771 25.02 26.87 -31.86
CA SER A 771 26.13 26.55 -30.93
C SER A 771 26.50 25.06 -30.89
N VAL A 772 27.11 24.55 -31.95
CA VAL A 772 27.78 23.23 -31.96
C VAL A 772 29.11 23.32 -32.72
N ALA A 773 30.22 23.01 -32.05
CA ALA A 773 31.55 22.90 -32.65
C ALA A 773 32.00 21.43 -32.68
N THR A 774 32.46 20.94 -33.84
CA THR A 774 32.69 19.50 -34.07
C THR A 774 34.12 19.05 -33.69
N PRO A 775 34.29 18.03 -32.83
CA PRO A 775 35.53 17.26 -32.76
C PRO A 775 35.71 16.41 -34.03
N GLY A 776 36.88 16.48 -34.67
CA GLY A 776 37.13 15.80 -35.94
C GLY A 776 37.30 14.28 -35.80
N VAL A 777 36.57 13.50 -36.61
CA VAL A 777 36.73 12.05 -36.70
C VAL A 777 38.08 11.69 -37.34
N GLN A 778 38.86 10.82 -36.70
CA GLN A 778 39.81 9.95 -37.38
C GLN A 778 39.35 8.50 -37.25
N GLN A 779 39.30 7.81 -38.38
CA GLN A 779 38.95 6.39 -38.47
C GLN A 779 40.22 5.56 -38.38
N GLU A 780 40.25 4.53 -37.54
CA GLU A 780 41.07 3.35 -37.79
C GLU A 780 40.20 2.09 -37.81
N THR A 781 40.50 1.18 -38.72
CA THR A 781 39.66 0.05 -39.08
C THR A 781 40.23 -1.26 -38.57
N VAL A 782 39.36 -2.11 -38.00
CA VAL A 782 39.74 -3.45 -37.57
C VAL A 782 40.16 -4.29 -38.79
N THR A 783 41.33 -4.93 -38.71
CA THR A 783 41.75 -6.00 -39.62
C THR A 783 42.25 -7.21 -38.83
N VAL A 784 41.98 -8.41 -39.36
CA VAL A 784 42.09 -9.68 -38.61
C VAL A 784 43.37 -10.42 -38.94
N ALA A 785 44.14 -10.84 -37.93
CA ALA A 785 45.15 -11.88 -38.04
C ALA A 785 45.33 -12.62 -36.70
N ALA A 786 45.52 -13.94 -36.75
CA ALA A 786 45.64 -14.80 -35.58
C ALA A 786 47.08 -15.25 -35.30
N SER A 787 47.42 -15.57 -34.04
CA SER A 787 48.13 -16.82 -33.71
C SER A 787 48.24 -17.10 -32.20
N LYS A 788 48.05 -18.38 -31.87
CA LYS A 788 48.43 -19.13 -30.66
C LYS A 788 49.67 -18.62 -29.89
N ALA A 789 49.57 -18.69 -28.56
CA ALA A 789 50.57 -19.33 -27.70
C ALA A 789 49.85 -19.99 -26.50
N ALA A 790 50.48 -20.96 -25.83
CA ALA A 790 49.92 -21.64 -24.65
C ALA A 790 50.81 -21.41 -23.42
N GLY A 791 50.21 -21.34 -22.24
CA GLY A 791 50.90 -21.28 -20.96
C GLY A 791 50.06 -21.92 -19.86
N GLN A 792 50.56 -23.00 -19.25
CA GLN A 792 49.94 -23.67 -18.11
C GLN A 792 50.75 -23.38 -16.84
N SER A 793 50.07 -22.95 -15.79
CA SER A 793 50.56 -22.98 -14.40
C SER A 793 49.35 -23.02 -13.47
N HIS A 794 48.83 -24.21 -13.18
CA HIS A 794 49.15 -24.98 -11.98
C HIS A 794 48.82 -24.27 -10.65
N ILE A 795 47.62 -24.59 -10.16
CA ILE A 795 47.18 -24.78 -8.77
C ILE A 795 48.28 -24.60 -7.71
N SER A 796 47.98 -23.76 -6.72
CA SER A 796 48.35 -24.00 -5.33
C SER A 796 47.07 -24.03 -4.51
N ALA A 797 46.87 -25.09 -3.72
CA ALA A 797 45.77 -25.22 -2.78
C ALA A 797 46.36 -25.41 -1.38
N ASP A 798 45.90 -24.62 -0.42
CA ASP A 798 46.03 -24.91 1.01
C ASP A 798 44.77 -24.38 1.73
N SER A 799 44.47 -24.92 2.91
CA SER A 799 43.09 -25.06 3.37
C SER A 799 42.65 -24.18 4.54
N THR A 800 41.40 -23.74 4.50
CA THR A 800 40.48 -23.77 5.66
C THR A 800 39.08 -24.17 5.18
N GLU A 801 38.56 -25.28 5.68
CA GLU A 801 37.19 -25.74 5.37
C GLU A 801 36.20 -25.08 6.34
N GLU A 802 35.35 -24.17 5.86
CA GLU A 802 34.10 -23.84 6.56
C GLU A 802 33.02 -24.85 6.19
N VAL A 803 32.56 -25.62 7.17
CA VAL A 803 31.50 -26.62 6.99
C VAL A 803 30.16 -25.89 6.95
N THR A 804 29.77 -25.45 5.76
CA THR A 804 28.41 -25.03 5.44
C THR A 804 27.55 -26.29 5.24
N ASP A 805 26.64 -26.56 6.17
CA ASP A 805 25.67 -27.66 6.08
C ASP A 805 24.61 -27.35 5.01
N PHE A 806 24.98 -27.51 3.73
CA PHE A 806 24.05 -27.43 2.61
C PHE A 806 23.01 -28.55 2.71
N ILE A 807 21.75 -28.17 2.95
CA ILE A 807 20.61 -29.07 2.80
C ILE A 807 20.41 -29.36 1.31
N TYR A 808 21.06 -30.41 0.82
CA TYR A 808 20.82 -30.95 -0.52
C TYR A 808 19.37 -31.46 -0.60
N LEU A 809 18.49 -30.63 -1.16
CA LEU A 809 17.15 -31.03 -1.57
C LEU A 809 17.25 -31.93 -2.79
N ASP A 810 17.41 -33.23 -2.53
CA ASP A 810 17.43 -34.30 -3.54
C ASP A 810 16.07 -34.33 -4.26
N ALA A 811 16.00 -33.66 -5.42
CA ALA A 811 14.78 -33.47 -6.20
C ALA A 811 14.41 -34.77 -6.95
N ILE A 812 13.99 -35.79 -6.21
CA ILE A 812 13.57 -37.09 -6.77
C ILE A 812 12.37 -36.86 -7.71
N PRO A 813 12.46 -37.20 -9.02
CA PRO A 813 11.36 -37.03 -9.95
C PRO A 813 10.25 -38.05 -9.65
N VAL A 814 9.29 -37.65 -8.81
CA VAL A 814 8.13 -38.47 -8.48
C VAL A 814 7.23 -38.59 -9.72
N VAL A 815 7.22 -39.77 -10.33
CA VAL A 815 6.28 -40.11 -11.40
C VAL A 815 4.87 -40.25 -10.79
N ILE A 816 4.18 -39.13 -10.61
CA ILE A 816 2.78 -39.10 -10.20
C ILE A 816 1.96 -39.75 -11.32
N PRO A 817 1.28 -40.89 -11.07
CA PRO A 817 0.45 -41.53 -12.08
C PRO A 817 -0.86 -40.75 -12.20
N VAL A 818 -0.83 -39.65 -12.97
CA VAL A 818 -2.04 -38.90 -13.33
C VAL A 818 -3.02 -39.86 -13.97
N ALA A 819 -4.12 -40.14 -13.28
CA ALA A 819 -5.19 -40.98 -13.80
C ALA A 819 -5.66 -40.35 -15.10
N ARG A 820 -5.47 -41.06 -16.23
CA ARG A 820 -5.85 -40.56 -17.55
C ARG A 820 -7.35 -40.28 -17.55
N ARG A 821 -7.74 -39.00 -17.39
CA ARG A 821 -9.04 -38.50 -17.85
C ARG A 821 -9.24 -39.05 -19.26
N GLY A 822 -10.38 -39.70 -19.50
CA GLY A 822 -10.57 -40.56 -20.67
C GLY A 822 -10.15 -39.84 -21.94
N ALA A 823 -9.05 -40.28 -22.54
CA ALA A 823 -8.49 -39.64 -23.72
C ALA A 823 -9.38 -39.98 -24.92
N SER A 824 -10.42 -39.18 -25.12
CA SER A 824 -11.16 -39.09 -26.38
C SER A 824 -10.13 -38.98 -27.50
N PRO A 825 -10.10 -39.90 -28.47
CA PRO A 825 -9.21 -39.77 -29.63
C PRO A 825 -9.45 -38.41 -30.28
N MET A 826 -8.38 -37.65 -30.50
CA MET A 826 -8.45 -36.35 -31.18
C MET A 826 -9.24 -36.53 -32.48
N ALA A 827 -10.32 -35.77 -32.63
CA ALA A 827 -11.42 -36.15 -33.52
C ALA A 827 -10.93 -36.38 -34.95
N THR A 828 -11.37 -37.47 -35.59
CA THR A 828 -10.82 -37.93 -36.88
C THR A 828 -10.93 -36.91 -38.03
N ALA A 829 -11.78 -35.90 -37.90
CA ALA A 829 -11.85 -34.74 -38.80
C ALA A 829 -10.53 -33.93 -38.85
N SER A 830 -9.74 -33.87 -37.77
CA SER A 830 -8.45 -33.17 -37.75
C SER A 830 -7.35 -33.90 -38.52
N GLN A 831 -7.50 -35.21 -38.79
CA GLN A 831 -6.44 -36.03 -39.41
C GLN A 831 -6.34 -35.83 -40.93
N GLN A 832 -7.43 -35.42 -41.57
CA GLN A 832 -7.48 -35.17 -43.02
C GLN A 832 -7.06 -33.74 -43.41
N ARG A 833 -7.08 -32.80 -42.47
CA ARG A 833 -6.65 -31.39 -42.67
C ARG A 833 -5.17 -31.22 -42.29
N PRO A 834 -4.40 -30.38 -43.00
CA PRO A 834 -2.96 -30.27 -42.75
C PRO A 834 -2.66 -29.58 -41.41
N PHE A 835 -1.73 -30.16 -40.65
CA PHE A 835 -1.05 -29.48 -39.54
C PHE A 835 0.11 -28.65 -40.07
N HIS A 836 0.18 -27.37 -39.71
CA HIS A 836 1.33 -26.52 -40.02
C HIS A 836 2.38 -26.68 -38.93
N VAL A 837 3.59 -27.11 -39.29
CA VAL A 837 4.75 -27.24 -38.40
C VAL A 837 5.73 -26.12 -38.71
N VAL A 838 5.68 -25.08 -37.89
CA VAL A 838 6.51 -23.88 -37.94
C VAL A 838 7.66 -24.04 -36.96
N CYS A 839 8.90 -23.83 -37.40
CA CYS A 839 10.08 -23.96 -36.54
C CYS A 839 11.18 -22.97 -36.94
N ASP A 840 11.95 -22.51 -35.96
CA ASP A 840 13.27 -21.90 -36.13
C ASP A 840 14.27 -22.87 -36.80
N GLN A 841 14.20 -24.17 -36.48
CA GLN A 841 15.07 -25.22 -37.01
C GLN A 841 14.41 -26.05 -38.14
N PRO A 842 14.80 -25.88 -39.42
CA PRO A 842 14.17 -26.61 -40.54
C PRO A 842 14.39 -28.13 -40.52
N GLN A 843 15.37 -28.63 -39.77
CA GLN A 843 15.61 -30.07 -39.62
C GLN A 843 14.58 -30.71 -38.67
N LEU A 844 14.30 -30.06 -37.54
CA LEU A 844 13.30 -30.50 -36.57
C LEU A 844 11.90 -30.51 -37.16
N ALA A 845 11.50 -29.45 -37.88
CA ALA A 845 10.20 -29.40 -38.56
C ALA A 845 10.02 -30.56 -39.56
N ARG A 846 11.04 -30.90 -40.35
CA ARG A 846 11.00 -32.06 -41.27
C ARG A 846 10.87 -33.39 -40.53
N ALA A 847 11.58 -33.57 -39.41
CA ALA A 847 11.49 -34.76 -38.59
C ALA A 847 10.08 -34.92 -37.96
N LEU A 848 9.52 -33.83 -37.43
CA LEU A 848 8.16 -33.80 -36.87
C LEU A 848 7.08 -34.06 -37.92
N VAL A 849 7.17 -33.44 -39.10
CA VAL A 849 6.27 -33.72 -40.23
C VAL A 849 6.34 -35.20 -40.65
N THR A 850 7.55 -35.77 -40.78
CA THR A 850 7.73 -37.20 -41.09
C THR A 850 7.08 -38.09 -40.02
N LEU A 851 7.21 -37.72 -38.74
CA LEU A 851 6.65 -38.46 -37.62
C LEU A 851 5.11 -38.36 -37.56
N LEU A 852 4.53 -37.20 -37.83
CA LEU A 852 3.07 -36.98 -37.92
C LEU A 852 2.47 -37.78 -39.09
N GLN A 853 3.08 -37.68 -40.26
CA GLN A 853 2.67 -38.44 -41.45
C GLN A 853 2.78 -39.96 -41.22
N SER A 854 3.81 -40.45 -40.51
CA SER A 854 3.92 -41.87 -40.13
C SER A 854 2.82 -42.38 -39.19
N ARG A 855 2.09 -41.45 -38.55
CA ARG A 855 0.94 -41.73 -37.68
C ARG A 855 -0.41 -41.42 -38.34
N GLY A 856 -0.42 -41.12 -39.65
CA GLY A 856 -1.64 -40.84 -40.41
C GLY A 856 -2.19 -39.43 -40.23
N VAL A 857 -1.40 -38.49 -39.71
CA VAL A 857 -1.77 -37.07 -39.61
C VAL A 857 -1.18 -36.32 -40.80
N SER A 858 -2.02 -35.63 -41.58
CA SER A 858 -1.55 -34.72 -42.63
C SER A 858 -0.76 -33.57 -42.01
N ALA A 859 0.45 -33.31 -42.49
CA ALA A 859 1.33 -32.27 -41.93
C ALA A 859 2.24 -31.66 -42.99
N LEU A 860 2.50 -30.36 -42.87
CA LEU A 860 3.33 -29.52 -43.73
C LEU A 860 4.37 -28.79 -42.88
N SER A 861 5.57 -28.56 -43.44
CA SER A 861 6.61 -27.77 -42.77
C SER A 861 6.68 -26.39 -43.38
N SER A 862 6.63 -25.37 -42.53
CA SER A 862 6.83 -23.97 -42.91
C SER A 862 8.04 -23.41 -42.15
N PRO A 863 8.89 -22.58 -42.78
CA PRO A 863 9.92 -21.85 -42.04
C PRO A 863 9.25 -20.83 -41.12
N LEU A 864 9.85 -20.54 -39.96
CA LEU A 864 9.40 -19.44 -39.10
C LEU A 864 9.35 -18.13 -39.89
N CYS A 865 10.49 -17.67 -40.39
CA CYS A 865 10.58 -16.50 -41.25
C CYS A 865 10.31 -16.89 -42.71
N CYS A 866 9.05 -16.76 -43.15
CA CYS A 866 8.64 -16.90 -44.55
C CYS A 866 8.65 -15.53 -45.27
N PRO A 867 8.96 -15.48 -46.58
CA PRO A 867 8.92 -14.24 -47.38
C PRO A 867 7.50 -13.87 -47.84
N GLU A 868 6.54 -14.78 -47.67
CA GLU A 868 5.12 -14.63 -47.94
C GLU A 868 4.38 -14.42 -46.60
N ASP A 869 3.21 -13.79 -46.60
CA ASP A 869 2.41 -13.61 -45.38
C ASP A 869 1.96 -14.99 -44.83
N PRO A 870 2.17 -15.32 -43.53
CA PRO A 870 1.66 -16.55 -42.93
C PRO A 870 0.18 -16.87 -43.22
N GLN A 871 -0.68 -15.86 -43.39
CA GLN A 871 -2.08 -16.10 -43.78
C GLN A 871 -2.23 -16.59 -45.23
N GLN A 872 -1.32 -16.22 -46.14
CA GLN A 872 -1.27 -16.78 -47.50
C GLN A 872 -0.73 -18.22 -47.50
N VAL A 873 0.17 -18.56 -46.57
CA VAL A 873 0.77 -19.90 -46.46
C VAL A 873 -0.18 -20.91 -45.77
N ILE A 874 -1.05 -20.45 -44.86
CA ILE A 874 -2.16 -21.25 -44.31
C ILE A 874 -3.33 -21.31 -45.30
N GLY A 875 -3.63 -20.21 -45.97
CA GLY A 875 -4.74 -20.10 -46.93
C GLY A 875 -6.10 -19.85 -46.26
N SER A 876 -7.17 -20.22 -46.95
CA SER A 876 -8.56 -19.96 -46.53
C SER A 876 -9.32 -21.21 -46.06
N GLU A 877 -8.67 -22.36 -45.95
CA GLU A 877 -9.25 -23.58 -45.37
C GLU A 877 -8.72 -23.77 -43.95
N THR A 878 -9.59 -24.06 -42.98
CA THR A 878 -9.19 -24.26 -41.58
C THR A 878 -8.16 -25.40 -41.47
N PRO A 879 -6.95 -25.15 -40.93
CA PRO A 879 -5.94 -26.20 -40.79
C PRO A 879 -6.35 -27.23 -39.72
N GLY A 880 -5.73 -28.41 -39.76
CA GLY A 880 -5.91 -29.43 -38.71
C GLY A 880 -5.33 -28.99 -37.35
N GLY A 881 -4.36 -28.09 -37.39
CA GLY A 881 -3.74 -27.46 -36.24
C GLY A 881 -2.43 -26.74 -36.56
N LEU A 882 -1.82 -26.13 -35.54
CA LEU A 882 -0.56 -25.40 -35.62
C LEU A 882 0.41 -25.93 -34.55
N LEU A 883 1.58 -26.40 -34.98
CA LEU A 883 2.73 -26.64 -34.12
C LEU A 883 3.74 -25.51 -34.36
N LEU A 884 4.11 -24.79 -33.31
CA LEU A 884 5.08 -23.70 -33.39
C LEU A 884 6.22 -23.98 -32.40
N LEU A 885 7.44 -24.06 -32.92
CA LEU A 885 8.62 -24.51 -32.17
C LEU A 885 9.73 -23.46 -32.24
N LEU A 886 10.24 -23.03 -31.09
CA LEU A 886 11.43 -22.18 -30.95
C LEU A 886 12.42 -22.83 -29.97
N ASP A 887 13.59 -23.23 -30.44
CA ASP A 887 14.63 -23.82 -29.59
C ASP A 887 15.56 -22.75 -29.02
N SER A 888 16.18 -21.98 -29.94
CA SER A 888 17.17 -20.95 -29.66
C SER A 888 17.31 -20.07 -30.91
N PRO A 889 16.37 -19.14 -31.16
CA PRO A 889 16.39 -18.28 -32.34
C PRO A 889 17.60 -17.33 -32.33
N ALA A 890 18.22 -17.10 -33.50
CA ALA A 890 19.35 -16.18 -33.64
C ALA A 890 18.96 -14.69 -33.52
N ASP A 891 17.67 -14.39 -33.63
CA ASP A 891 17.03 -13.10 -33.37
C ASP A 891 15.73 -13.40 -32.61
N PRO A 892 15.72 -13.30 -31.27
CA PRO A 892 14.54 -13.56 -30.46
C PRO A 892 13.37 -12.64 -30.79
N ASP A 893 13.59 -11.35 -31.01
CA ASP A 893 12.51 -10.36 -31.17
C ASP A 893 11.77 -10.52 -32.50
N GLU A 894 12.49 -10.75 -33.61
CA GLU A 894 11.84 -11.09 -34.89
C GLU A 894 11.23 -12.49 -34.83
N ALA A 895 11.83 -13.45 -34.13
CA ALA A 895 11.24 -14.78 -33.93
C ALA A 895 9.90 -14.71 -33.16
N ILE A 896 9.83 -13.92 -32.09
CA ILE A 896 8.61 -13.62 -31.33
C ILE A 896 7.57 -12.93 -32.23
N ARG A 897 7.98 -11.88 -32.95
CA ARG A 897 7.11 -11.11 -33.87
C ARG A 897 6.54 -12.00 -34.97
N MET A 898 7.34 -12.90 -35.52
CA MET A 898 6.93 -13.82 -36.57
C MET A 898 6.04 -14.94 -36.02
N ALA A 899 6.34 -15.46 -34.82
CA ALA A 899 5.49 -16.43 -34.14
C ALA A 899 4.08 -15.88 -33.87
N PHE A 900 3.98 -14.61 -33.45
CA PHE A 900 2.70 -13.92 -33.31
C PHE A 900 1.92 -13.82 -34.63
N ARG A 901 2.60 -13.56 -35.76
CA ARG A 901 1.97 -13.52 -37.09
C ARG A 901 1.41 -14.89 -37.49
N TRP A 902 2.18 -15.96 -37.31
CA TRP A 902 1.74 -17.33 -37.55
C TRP A 902 0.53 -17.71 -36.69
N LEU A 903 0.57 -17.37 -35.41
CA LEU A 903 -0.53 -17.63 -34.48
C LEU A 903 -1.80 -16.85 -34.88
N ARG A 904 -1.69 -15.55 -35.16
CA ARG A 904 -2.81 -14.70 -35.60
C ARG A 904 -3.41 -15.15 -36.94
N ALA A 905 -2.59 -15.65 -37.86
CA ALA A 905 -3.05 -16.21 -39.12
C ALA A 905 -3.88 -17.48 -38.92
N ALA A 906 -3.40 -18.42 -38.09
CA ALA A 906 -4.16 -19.63 -37.76
C ALA A 906 -5.45 -19.32 -36.97
N GLY A 907 -5.39 -18.37 -36.03
CA GLY A 907 -6.52 -17.94 -35.21
C GLY A 907 -7.74 -17.50 -36.01
N ARG A 908 -7.54 -16.69 -37.06
CA ARG A 908 -8.60 -16.30 -38.00
C ARG A 908 -9.31 -17.52 -38.58
N CYS A 909 -8.54 -18.49 -39.06
CA CYS A 909 -9.07 -19.73 -39.64
C CYS A 909 -9.76 -20.66 -38.62
N PHE A 910 -9.53 -20.48 -37.32
CA PHE A 910 -10.23 -21.20 -36.25
C PHE A 910 -11.50 -20.46 -35.78
N GLN A 911 -11.48 -19.13 -35.72
CA GLN A 911 -12.66 -18.30 -35.40
C GLN A 911 -13.74 -18.39 -36.49
N ASP A 912 -13.35 -18.60 -37.75
CA ASP A 912 -14.26 -18.85 -38.87
C ASP A 912 -14.74 -20.33 -38.97
N ALA A 913 -14.39 -21.21 -38.03
CA ALA A 913 -14.67 -22.65 -38.09
C ALA A 913 -15.92 -23.08 -37.30
N ASP A 914 -16.53 -24.19 -37.72
CA ASP A 914 -17.62 -24.87 -37.01
C ASP A 914 -17.08 -25.64 -35.79
N ASP A 915 -17.67 -25.46 -34.59
CA ASP A 915 -17.30 -26.10 -33.31
C ASP A 915 -17.07 -27.62 -33.42
N SER A 916 -17.77 -28.30 -34.33
CA SER A 916 -17.61 -29.74 -34.57
C SER A 916 -16.26 -30.13 -35.18
N GLN A 917 -15.47 -29.16 -35.66
CA GLN A 917 -14.20 -29.34 -36.35
C GLN A 917 -12.98 -28.91 -35.53
N GLY A 918 -12.93 -29.28 -34.25
CA GLY A 918 -11.83 -28.96 -33.34
C GLY A 918 -10.43 -29.17 -33.93
N ALA A 919 -9.55 -28.21 -33.67
CA ALA A 919 -8.15 -28.18 -34.08
C ALA A 919 -7.23 -28.20 -32.85
N LEU A 920 -5.92 -28.40 -33.06
CA LEU A 920 -4.92 -28.37 -31.99
C LEU A 920 -3.83 -27.32 -32.25
N VAL A 921 -3.65 -26.41 -31.31
CA VAL A 921 -2.51 -25.48 -31.28
C VAL A 921 -1.55 -25.93 -30.19
N ALA A 922 -0.26 -26.07 -30.53
CA ALA A 922 0.79 -26.44 -29.61
C ALA A 922 2.03 -25.56 -29.84
N LEU A 923 2.33 -24.69 -28.89
CA LEU A 923 3.55 -23.89 -28.88
C LEU A 923 4.57 -24.58 -27.97
N VAL A 924 5.81 -24.73 -28.42
CA VAL A 924 6.86 -25.47 -27.71
C VAL A 924 8.18 -24.69 -27.76
N GLN A 925 8.86 -24.61 -26.62
CA GLN A 925 10.04 -23.77 -26.41
C GLN A 925 11.18 -24.56 -25.71
N ARG A 926 12.44 -24.31 -26.10
CA ARG A 926 13.69 -24.91 -25.59
C ARG A 926 13.70 -26.45 -25.52
N PHE A 927 14.41 -27.09 -26.43
CA PHE A 927 14.58 -28.56 -26.52
C PHE A 927 15.82 -29.08 -25.78
N ASP A 928 16.43 -28.23 -24.95
CA ASP A 928 17.63 -28.52 -24.15
C ASP A 928 17.43 -29.59 -23.05
N GLY A 929 16.18 -29.91 -22.71
CA GLY A 929 15.82 -30.89 -21.67
C GLY A 929 16.04 -30.42 -20.23
N ARG A 930 16.34 -29.13 -20.02
CA ARG A 930 16.71 -28.53 -18.71
C ARG A 930 15.52 -27.91 -17.99
N PHE A 931 14.41 -27.66 -18.68
CA PHE A 931 13.13 -27.16 -18.11
C PHE A 931 13.22 -25.85 -17.30
N GLY A 932 14.28 -25.06 -17.47
CA GLY A 932 14.54 -23.85 -16.67
C GLY A 932 15.04 -24.13 -15.24
N LEU A 933 15.62 -25.30 -14.98
CA LEU A 933 16.13 -25.75 -13.68
C LEU A 933 17.67 -25.64 -13.58
N GLU A 934 18.28 -24.64 -14.21
CA GLU A 934 19.74 -24.43 -14.15
C GLU A 934 20.15 -23.48 -13.02
N PRO A 935 21.39 -23.57 -12.51
CA PRO A 935 21.94 -22.57 -11.60
C PRO A 935 21.91 -21.17 -12.21
N VAL A 936 21.71 -20.15 -11.36
CA VAL A 936 21.48 -18.77 -11.81
C VAL A 936 22.66 -18.23 -12.60
N GLU A 937 23.90 -18.62 -12.27
CA GLU A 937 25.11 -18.19 -12.99
C GLU A 937 25.09 -18.63 -14.46
N ALA A 938 24.46 -19.76 -14.78
CA ALA A 938 24.32 -20.26 -16.15
C ALA A 938 23.17 -19.58 -16.93
N MET A 939 22.25 -18.90 -16.24
CA MET A 939 21.10 -18.21 -16.85
C MET A 939 21.35 -16.73 -17.17
N VAL A 940 22.32 -16.08 -16.51
CA VAL A 940 22.67 -14.67 -16.77
C VAL A 940 23.19 -14.45 -18.19
N ASP A 941 24.01 -15.38 -18.71
CA ASP A 941 24.45 -15.39 -20.12
C ASP A 941 23.37 -15.92 -21.10
N SER A 942 22.17 -16.31 -20.61
CA SER A 942 21.13 -16.97 -21.40
C SER A 942 19.73 -16.34 -21.26
N THR A 943 19.63 -15.03 -21.03
CA THR A 943 18.35 -14.31 -20.95
C THR A 943 17.69 -14.11 -22.32
N ASP A 944 17.20 -15.20 -22.92
CA ASP A 944 16.40 -15.19 -24.16
C ASP A 944 14.96 -14.75 -23.87
N PRO A 945 14.50 -13.58 -24.38
CA PRO A 945 13.13 -13.09 -24.14
C PRO A 945 12.04 -13.97 -24.78
N ALA A 946 12.37 -14.84 -25.74
CA ALA A 946 11.42 -15.81 -26.30
C ALA A 946 10.87 -16.79 -25.26
N PHE A 947 11.60 -16.99 -24.14
CA PHE A 947 11.24 -17.89 -23.04
C PHE A 947 9.86 -17.59 -22.41
N ALA A 948 9.44 -16.33 -22.31
CA ALA A 948 8.12 -15.98 -21.77
C ALA A 948 7.06 -15.80 -22.88
N ALA A 949 7.48 -15.38 -24.07
CA ALA A 949 6.60 -14.89 -25.12
C ALA A 949 5.62 -15.94 -25.66
N LEU A 950 6.09 -17.14 -26.05
CA LEU A 950 5.20 -18.21 -26.54
C LEU A 950 4.23 -18.67 -25.45
N SER A 951 4.70 -18.79 -24.21
CA SER A 951 3.87 -19.15 -23.06
C SER A 951 2.80 -18.10 -22.72
N GLY A 952 3.05 -16.82 -23.01
CA GLY A 952 2.05 -15.75 -22.97
C GLY A 952 1.04 -15.86 -24.11
N MET A 953 1.53 -16.00 -25.35
CA MET A 953 0.71 -16.14 -26.55
C MET A 953 -0.25 -17.34 -26.51
N ALA A 954 0.19 -18.48 -25.96
CA ALA A 954 -0.67 -19.64 -25.75
C ALA A 954 -1.87 -19.35 -24.82
N LYS A 955 -1.65 -18.53 -23.76
CA LYS A 955 -2.69 -18.14 -22.79
C LYS A 955 -3.69 -17.15 -23.37
N CYS A 956 -3.29 -16.33 -24.35
CA CYS A 956 -4.20 -15.47 -25.11
C CYS A 956 -5.03 -16.29 -26.10
N ALA A 957 -4.37 -17.11 -26.93
CA ALA A 957 -5.04 -17.95 -27.92
C ALA A 957 -6.13 -18.85 -27.28
N ALA A 958 -5.82 -19.55 -26.18
CA ALA A 958 -6.76 -20.40 -25.45
C ALA A 958 -7.81 -19.65 -24.58
N ARG A 959 -7.96 -18.34 -24.80
CA ARG A 959 -9.05 -17.48 -24.29
C ARG A 959 -9.84 -16.81 -25.41
N GLU A 960 -9.25 -16.70 -26.61
CA GLU A 960 -9.85 -16.08 -27.79
C GLU A 960 -10.50 -17.10 -28.73
N TRP A 961 -10.07 -18.37 -28.70
CA TRP A 961 -10.52 -19.50 -29.51
C TRP A 961 -10.66 -20.78 -28.65
#